data_AF-A0A6C0DK39-F1
#
_entry.id   AF-A0A6C0DK39-F1
#
_cell.length_a   1.000
_cell.length_b   1.000
_cell.length_c   1.000
_cell.angle_alpha   90.00
_cell.angle_beta   90.00
_cell.angle_gamma   90.00
#
_symmetry.space_group_name_H-M   'P 1'
#
loop_
_entity.id
_entity.type
_entity.pdbx_description
1 polymer ?
#
loop_
_entity_poly.entity_id
_entity_poly.type
_entity_poly.pdbx_seq_one_letter_code
_entity_poly.pdbx_strand_id
1 'polypeptide(L)'
;MNYDIEELKIMLYTNIQKNRLLPFTRKLLSHPEISTTNIDLNDYPYFTFDVKYPKGQMQYLRYQERIEIFFNKQLFSEYLFAYSKKPLVSKDNENYYKERDEIIEHNIMTMIEILFPTKFPVITDIHTSYDKIIGKTSLHRMILNPIKPKYFSYLNISGKDYTFKKSIWLNDFLNHPLYRKLLEDYRKFWVWSLEEKARWKTVIDKEIKNNINILEEIFKEVDSIKINTPFDITKIPKTIQAAYFFYKYINYYYIDFYLNKNVNDTVNAEIYEKINNDLEKFMTMNRNDINEVEEKLASGNKKTPIRQTGGAKKKSSISTSTKRDTTDVETIKQEIDQLCYDNITDEMNIIDKIELLFKIINNFRNENWIKISKSTNFAASNNSIDKINSLFNKIISPERMNIAYGNYKQVLDMVKYPYDQLRDENFRNENYNNLENIGTKNKSPIKITLPAEYKNFAYNTLTLFKRPQRETTNASLQNLINSFESNTTTELYLFLEKIYNFYMRNSGEKISDDEKKLLNVGLNYINTNITESGVRREIYIMSDFIEGQVDEKNMNSIYCPFIGEHLGNEFKFLVRMAQGGKLNNTDINFWAVDRNRMIFSLTTLELKEIVSNKEQELKATEMKPDMYYQNNVSTNVKNIEMIPFKSDEQKNKQPESTELPGIDSWFYNEIINPNEKEIEKLVNEINYFGISNLVIRDIFDNIIKKTELYNIIKEWFSNKYKYSSELISSMIMLSSKYDGKIKDIANKMNEQKNRLNTEALNKLNYESKFYTLLKTIVDKLMINERNKNQLITSALTGGNNFSRKNKKKHFINITRKTK
;
A
#
# COMPACT_ATOMS: atom_id res chain seq x y z
N MET A 1 -26.49 -30.53 31.33
CA MET A 1 -25.65 -29.35 31.01
C MET A 1 -26.03 -28.88 29.63
N ASN A 2 -26.15 -27.57 29.40
CA ASN A 2 -26.49 -27.02 28.09
C ASN A 2 -25.23 -26.35 27.52
N TYR A 3 -24.59 -26.97 26.52
CA TYR A 3 -23.43 -26.40 25.84
C TYR A 3 -23.91 -25.43 24.75
N ASP A 4 -23.23 -24.30 24.59
CA ASP A 4 -23.39 -23.41 23.45
C ASP A 4 -22.82 -24.09 22.20
N ILE A 5 -23.72 -24.72 21.44
CA ILE A 5 -23.42 -25.46 20.22
C ILE A 5 -23.96 -24.69 19.03
N GLU A 6 -23.05 -24.27 18.17
CA GLU A 6 -23.32 -23.49 16.97
C GLU A 6 -22.77 -24.17 15.71
N GLU A 7 -23.23 -23.73 14.55
CA GLU A 7 -22.69 -24.16 13.25
C GLU A 7 -21.35 -23.45 12.96
N LEU A 8 -20.41 -24.19 12.38
CA LEU A 8 -19.10 -23.71 11.98
C LEU A 8 -18.94 -23.70 10.46
N LYS A 9 -18.81 -22.50 9.89
CA LYS A 9 -18.45 -22.35 8.47
C LYS A 9 -16.96 -22.63 8.29
N ILE A 10 -16.63 -23.57 7.42
CA ILE A 10 -15.24 -23.88 7.07
C ILE A 10 -15.00 -23.42 5.64
N MET A 11 -14.00 -22.55 5.44
CA MET A 11 -13.59 -22.07 4.12
C MET A 11 -12.30 -22.77 3.70
N LEU A 12 -12.36 -23.57 2.63
CA LEU A 12 -11.21 -24.29 2.10
C LEU A 12 -10.44 -23.45 1.09
N TYR A 13 -9.15 -23.28 1.32
CA TYR A 13 -8.20 -22.70 0.38
C TYR A 13 -7.40 -23.81 -0.30
N THR A 14 -7.78 -24.17 -1.54
CA THR A 14 -7.36 -25.43 -2.18
C THR A 14 -6.31 -25.22 -3.29
N ASN A 15 -5.60 -26.29 -3.66
CA ASN A 15 -4.67 -26.32 -4.81
C ASN A 15 -5.37 -26.65 -6.14
N ILE A 16 -6.69 -26.87 -6.15
CA ILE A 16 -7.49 -27.29 -7.31
C ILE A 16 -7.87 -26.10 -8.20
N GLN A 17 -8.25 -24.97 -7.59
CA GLN A 17 -8.57 -23.73 -8.29
C GLN A 17 -7.74 -22.62 -7.66
N LYS A 18 -6.63 -22.25 -8.31
CA LYS A 18 -5.72 -21.20 -7.80
C LYS A 18 -6.55 -19.97 -7.41
N ASN A 19 -6.50 -19.63 -6.13
CA ASN A 19 -7.12 -18.44 -5.52
C ASN A 19 -8.64 -18.44 -5.30
N ARG A 20 -9.34 -19.59 -5.40
CA ARG A 20 -10.76 -19.65 -5.01
C ARG A 20 -10.96 -20.29 -3.63
N LEU A 21 -11.65 -19.56 -2.75
CA LEU A 21 -12.16 -20.10 -1.49
C LEU A 21 -13.41 -20.94 -1.75
N LEU A 22 -13.41 -22.17 -1.24
CA LEU A 22 -14.51 -23.13 -1.36
C LEU A 22 -15.19 -23.30 0.01
N PRO A 23 -16.45 -22.86 0.19
CA PRO A 23 -17.21 -23.18 1.38
C PRO A 23 -17.37 -24.69 1.50
N PHE A 24 -16.91 -25.27 2.61
CA PHE A 24 -17.08 -26.68 2.88
C PHE A 24 -18.50 -26.94 3.41
N THR A 25 -19.14 -27.95 2.82
CA THR A 25 -20.42 -28.48 3.29
C THR A 25 -20.32 -30.00 3.31
N ARG A 26 -21.15 -30.66 4.13
CA ARG A 26 -21.22 -32.12 4.21
C ARG A 26 -21.34 -32.80 2.85
N LYS A 27 -22.10 -32.19 1.92
CA LYS A 27 -22.34 -32.71 0.56
C LYS A 27 -21.07 -32.86 -0.29
N LEU A 28 -19.99 -32.18 0.08
CA LEU A 28 -18.70 -32.35 -0.59
C LEU A 28 -17.96 -33.61 -0.13
N LEU A 29 -18.29 -34.17 1.03
CA LEU A 29 -17.65 -35.39 1.52
C LEU A 29 -18.02 -36.57 0.63
N SER A 30 -17.00 -37.27 0.15
CA SER A 30 -17.13 -38.51 -0.60
C SER A 30 -16.31 -39.55 0.14
N HIS A 31 -16.90 -40.66 0.54
CA HIS A 31 -16.18 -41.78 1.14
C HIS A 31 -16.99 -43.07 1.00
N PRO A 32 -16.37 -44.23 0.74
CA PRO A 32 -17.08 -45.50 0.52
C PRO A 32 -17.99 -45.94 1.69
N GLU A 33 -17.62 -45.56 2.92
CA GLU A 33 -18.43 -45.86 4.12
C GLU A 33 -19.64 -44.94 4.31
N ILE A 34 -19.75 -43.85 3.54
CA ILE A 34 -20.91 -42.97 3.63
C ILE A 34 -22.09 -43.69 2.99
N SER A 35 -22.98 -44.22 3.83
CA SER A 35 -24.25 -44.74 3.38
C SER A 35 -25.27 -43.61 3.26
N THR A 36 -26.24 -43.78 2.36
CA THR A 36 -27.43 -42.92 2.31
C THR A 36 -28.30 -43.25 3.52
N THR A 37 -27.91 -42.79 4.71
CA THR A 37 -28.76 -42.89 5.90
C THR A 37 -29.93 -41.93 5.78
N ASN A 38 -31.11 -42.31 6.29
CA ASN A 38 -32.31 -41.47 6.35
C ASN A 38 -32.22 -40.38 7.45
N ILE A 39 -31.02 -40.14 8.00
CA ILE A 39 -30.82 -39.18 9.08
C ILE A 39 -30.68 -37.80 8.44
N ASP A 40 -31.51 -36.85 8.88
CA ASP A 40 -31.38 -35.46 8.45
C ASP A 40 -30.12 -34.86 9.08
N LEU A 41 -29.11 -34.64 8.23
CA LEU A 41 -27.80 -34.12 8.63
C LEU A 41 -27.63 -32.72 8.05
N ASN A 42 -27.15 -31.81 8.90
CA ASN A 42 -26.91 -30.44 8.52
C ASN A 42 -25.81 -30.30 7.45
N ASP A 43 -25.76 -29.16 6.77
CA ASP A 43 -24.73 -28.86 5.78
C ASP A 43 -23.42 -28.42 6.43
N TYR A 44 -23.46 -27.78 7.61
CA TYR A 44 -22.27 -27.33 8.35
C TYR A 44 -22.06 -28.15 9.63
N PRO A 45 -20.79 -28.39 10.02
CA PRO A 45 -20.50 -29.10 11.26
C PRO A 45 -20.81 -28.24 12.49
N TYR A 46 -21.20 -28.88 13.57
CA TYR A 46 -21.41 -28.27 14.87
C TYR A 46 -20.10 -28.11 15.64
N PHE A 47 -20.02 -27.02 16.39
CA PHE A 47 -18.85 -26.61 17.15
C PHE A 47 -19.26 -26.02 18.51
N THR A 48 -18.41 -26.23 19.51
CA THR A 48 -18.50 -25.54 20.79
C THR A 48 -17.10 -25.28 21.35
N PHE A 49 -16.95 -24.25 22.16
CA PHE A 49 -15.75 -23.99 22.96
C PHE A 49 -16.00 -24.15 24.46
N ASP A 50 -17.19 -24.60 24.86
CA ASP A 50 -17.53 -24.80 26.29
C ASP A 50 -16.81 -26.01 26.89
N VAL A 51 -16.38 -26.94 26.05
CA VAL A 51 -15.76 -28.18 26.50
C VAL A 51 -14.78 -28.73 25.46
N LYS A 52 -13.67 -29.32 25.92
CA LYS A 52 -12.70 -30.00 25.04
C LYS A 52 -13.30 -31.27 24.44
N TYR A 53 -13.06 -31.49 23.16
CA TYR A 53 -13.47 -32.71 22.46
C TYR A 53 -12.71 -33.93 23.01
N PRO A 54 -13.40 -35.05 23.24
CA PRO A 54 -12.81 -36.29 23.74
C PRO A 54 -12.09 -37.02 22.59
N LYS A 55 -10.96 -36.44 22.13
CA LYS A 55 -10.18 -36.91 20.97
C LYS A 55 -9.85 -38.40 21.04
N GLY A 56 -9.53 -38.90 22.24
CA GLY A 56 -9.19 -40.29 22.47
C GLY A 56 -10.32 -41.26 22.10
N GLN A 57 -11.57 -40.85 22.26
CA GLN A 57 -12.76 -41.64 21.93
C GLN A 57 -13.14 -41.44 20.46
N MET A 58 -13.13 -40.20 19.99
CA MET A 58 -13.55 -39.87 18.62
C MET A 58 -12.66 -40.51 17.53
N GLN A 59 -11.37 -40.72 17.81
CA GLN A 59 -10.44 -41.33 16.84
C GLN A 59 -10.79 -42.78 16.48
N TYR A 60 -11.54 -43.49 17.33
CA TYR A 60 -11.94 -44.89 17.12
C TYR A 60 -13.23 -45.06 16.32
N LEU A 61 -13.94 -43.96 16.06
CA LEU A 61 -15.18 -43.96 15.29
C LEU A 61 -14.91 -44.29 13.82
N ARG A 62 -15.88 -44.98 13.19
CA ARG A 62 -15.96 -45.18 11.74
C ARG A 62 -16.23 -43.88 11.02
N TYR A 63 -15.97 -43.82 9.71
CA TYR A 63 -16.06 -42.55 9.01
C TYR A 63 -17.49 -41.99 9.00
N GLN A 64 -18.51 -42.84 8.83
CA GLN A 64 -19.91 -42.45 8.90
C GLN A 64 -20.28 -41.85 10.28
N GLU A 65 -19.89 -42.51 11.38
CA GLU A 65 -20.18 -42.05 12.75
C GLU A 65 -19.56 -40.67 13.03
N ARG A 66 -18.37 -40.40 12.49
CA ARG A 66 -17.72 -39.09 12.59
C ARG A 66 -18.54 -37.99 11.93
N ILE A 67 -19.08 -38.27 10.74
CA ILE A 67 -19.95 -37.34 10.02
C ILE A 67 -21.24 -37.14 10.81
N GLU A 68 -21.89 -38.21 11.25
CA GLU A 68 -23.14 -38.11 12.01
C GLU A 68 -22.94 -37.25 13.28
N ILE A 69 -21.86 -37.47 14.03
CA ILE A 69 -21.56 -36.68 15.22
C ILE A 69 -21.38 -35.20 14.90
N PHE A 70 -20.59 -34.85 13.88
CA PHE A 70 -20.35 -33.43 13.61
C PHE A 70 -21.52 -32.74 12.91
N PHE A 71 -22.38 -33.46 12.18
CA PHE A 71 -23.45 -32.85 11.39
C PHE A 71 -24.86 -33.09 11.96
N ASN A 72 -24.98 -33.66 13.16
CA ASN A 72 -26.22 -33.77 13.93
C ASN A 72 -26.04 -33.14 15.32
N LYS A 73 -26.78 -32.06 15.60
CA LYS A 73 -26.62 -31.26 16.84
C LYS A 73 -26.86 -32.08 18.10
N GLN A 74 -27.88 -32.93 18.06
CA GLN A 74 -28.29 -33.74 19.20
C GLN A 74 -27.22 -34.78 19.49
N LEU A 75 -26.80 -35.54 18.47
CA LEU A 75 -25.76 -36.56 18.62
C LEU A 75 -24.43 -35.94 19.07
N PHE A 76 -24.08 -34.78 18.52
CA PHE A 76 -22.91 -34.01 18.94
C PHE A 76 -22.95 -33.70 20.44
N SER A 77 -24.07 -33.14 20.92
CA SER A 77 -24.27 -32.77 22.31
C SER A 77 -24.23 -33.98 23.25
N GLU A 78 -24.91 -35.06 22.89
CA GLU A 78 -24.95 -36.31 23.66
C GLU A 78 -23.55 -36.93 23.78
N TYR A 79 -22.78 -36.93 22.69
CA TYR A 79 -21.42 -37.47 22.69
C TYR A 79 -20.47 -36.65 23.57
N LEU A 80 -20.53 -35.30 23.50
CA LEU A 80 -19.75 -34.43 24.38
C LEU A 80 -20.14 -34.61 25.84
N PHE A 81 -21.44 -34.73 26.15
CA PHE A 81 -21.91 -34.96 27.51
C PHE A 81 -21.39 -36.27 28.10
N ALA A 82 -21.34 -37.34 27.29
CA ALA A 82 -20.91 -38.66 27.75
C ALA A 82 -19.39 -38.77 28.01
N TYR A 83 -18.56 -38.07 27.21
CA TYR A 83 -17.13 -38.36 27.16
C TYR A 83 -16.20 -37.18 27.47
N SER A 84 -16.69 -35.94 27.45
CA SER A 84 -15.84 -34.79 27.75
C SER A 84 -15.62 -34.59 29.24
N LYS A 85 -14.43 -34.07 29.59
CA LYS A 85 -14.11 -33.65 30.97
C LYS A 85 -14.74 -32.29 31.30
N LYS A 86 -14.60 -31.83 32.55
CA LYS A 86 -15.21 -30.61 33.12
C LYS A 86 -15.34 -29.44 32.12
N PRO A 87 -16.47 -28.71 32.13
CA PRO A 87 -16.69 -27.55 31.27
C PRO A 87 -15.71 -26.40 31.58
N LEU A 88 -15.62 -25.46 30.65
CA LEU A 88 -14.87 -24.20 30.76
C LEU A 88 -15.21 -23.45 32.06
N VAL A 89 -14.22 -22.82 32.68
CA VAL A 89 -14.40 -22.04 33.91
C VAL A 89 -15.19 -20.76 33.62
N SER A 90 -15.80 -20.14 34.65
CA SER A 90 -16.62 -18.93 34.49
C SER A 90 -15.84 -17.77 33.85
N LYS A 91 -16.58 -16.86 33.18
CA LYS A 91 -16.03 -15.66 32.53
C LYS A 91 -15.28 -14.72 33.48
N ASP A 92 -15.54 -14.82 34.78
CA ASP A 92 -14.91 -13.99 35.81
C ASP A 92 -13.49 -14.45 36.17
N ASN A 93 -13.04 -15.59 35.65
CA ASN A 93 -11.67 -16.07 35.84
C ASN A 93 -10.70 -15.32 34.91
N GLU A 94 -9.60 -14.80 35.45
CA GLU A 94 -8.53 -14.14 34.68
C GLU A 94 -8.00 -15.00 33.52
N ASN A 95 -8.02 -16.34 33.67
CA ASN A 95 -7.57 -17.29 32.65
C ASN A 95 -8.65 -17.67 31.63
N TYR A 96 -9.88 -17.16 31.74
CA TYR A 96 -11.02 -17.54 30.89
C TYR A 96 -10.68 -17.49 29.40
N TYR A 97 -10.14 -16.36 28.92
CA TYR A 97 -9.83 -16.19 27.50
C TYR A 97 -8.74 -17.14 27.01
N LYS A 98 -7.71 -17.37 27.84
CA LYS A 98 -6.62 -18.30 27.54
C LYS A 98 -7.14 -19.73 27.46
N GLU A 99 -7.89 -20.18 28.46
CA GLU A 99 -8.49 -21.51 28.46
C GLU A 99 -9.43 -21.71 27.27
N ARG A 100 -10.30 -20.72 27.00
CA ARG A 100 -11.21 -20.74 25.85
C ARG A 100 -10.45 -20.91 24.54
N ASP A 101 -9.38 -20.14 24.33
CA ASP A 101 -8.59 -20.20 23.10
C ASP A 101 -7.88 -21.56 22.95
N GLU A 102 -7.41 -22.15 24.06
CA GLU A 102 -6.87 -23.52 24.08
C GLU A 102 -7.95 -24.57 23.75
N ILE A 103 -9.19 -24.41 24.23
CA ILE A 103 -10.31 -25.29 23.86
C ILE A 103 -10.64 -25.14 22.37
N ILE A 104 -10.73 -23.91 21.86
CA ILE A 104 -11.01 -23.63 20.46
C ILE A 104 -9.97 -24.32 19.56
N GLU A 105 -8.69 -24.12 19.85
CA GLU A 105 -7.60 -24.74 19.09
C GLU A 105 -7.68 -26.27 19.15
N HIS A 106 -7.82 -26.85 20.35
CA HIS A 106 -7.95 -28.30 20.51
C HIS A 106 -9.13 -28.86 19.73
N ASN A 107 -10.29 -28.21 19.80
CA ASN A 107 -11.53 -28.66 19.18
C ASN A 107 -11.48 -28.54 17.65
N ILE A 108 -10.98 -27.42 17.12
CA ILE A 108 -10.81 -27.23 15.66
C ILE A 108 -9.82 -28.26 15.11
N MET A 109 -8.66 -28.40 15.74
CA MET A 109 -7.64 -29.35 15.26
C MET A 109 -8.10 -30.80 15.35
N THR A 110 -8.83 -31.15 16.42
CA THR A 110 -9.46 -32.47 16.57
C THR A 110 -10.51 -32.70 15.48
N MET A 111 -11.38 -31.72 15.20
CA MET A 111 -12.37 -31.82 14.12
C MET A 111 -11.71 -32.02 12.75
N ILE A 112 -10.67 -31.24 12.44
CA ILE A 112 -9.91 -31.36 11.18
C ILE A 112 -9.30 -32.76 11.07
N GLU A 113 -8.71 -33.29 12.13
CA GLU A 113 -8.14 -34.65 12.14
C GLU A 113 -9.19 -35.74 11.94
N ILE A 114 -10.38 -35.55 12.50
CA ILE A 114 -11.44 -36.56 12.43
C ILE A 114 -12.16 -36.52 11.08
N LEU A 115 -12.51 -35.33 10.57
CA LEU A 115 -13.24 -35.15 9.31
C LEU A 115 -12.35 -35.28 8.08
N PHE A 116 -11.10 -34.79 8.17
CA PHE A 116 -10.15 -34.77 7.06
C PHE A 116 -8.87 -35.57 7.38
N PRO A 117 -9.00 -36.86 7.77
CA PRO A 117 -7.84 -37.68 8.05
C PRO A 117 -6.96 -37.79 6.80
N THR A 118 -5.69 -37.47 6.96
CA THR A 118 -4.67 -37.71 5.95
C THR A 118 -3.97 -39.02 6.26
N LYS A 119 -3.87 -39.91 5.27
CA LYS A 119 -3.14 -41.17 5.34
C LYS A 119 -1.95 -41.21 4.40
N PHE A 120 -2.10 -40.60 3.23
CA PHE A 120 -1.09 -40.50 2.20
C PHE A 120 -0.81 -39.04 1.87
N PRO A 121 0.46 -38.65 1.63
CA PRO A 121 1.69 -39.45 1.76
C PRO A 121 2.13 -39.66 3.20
N VAL A 122 1.60 -38.83 4.12
CA VAL A 122 1.96 -38.81 5.54
C VAL A 122 0.68 -38.87 6.34
N ILE A 123 0.69 -39.66 7.42
CA ILE A 123 -0.46 -39.73 8.30
C ILE A 123 -0.51 -38.48 9.18
N THR A 124 -1.67 -37.83 9.19
CA THR A 124 -1.95 -36.64 10.01
C THR A 124 -0.99 -35.49 9.75
N ASP A 125 -0.75 -35.17 8.48
CA ASP A 125 -0.17 -33.90 8.03
C ASP A 125 -1.18 -32.76 8.27
N ILE A 126 -1.36 -32.42 9.55
CA ILE A 126 -2.31 -31.45 10.06
C ILE A 126 -1.61 -30.46 10.97
N HIS A 127 -1.73 -29.17 10.67
CA HIS A 127 -0.96 -28.11 11.30
C HIS A 127 -1.77 -26.83 11.51
N THR A 128 -1.25 -25.94 12.36
CA THR A 128 -1.69 -24.54 12.40
C THR A 128 -0.67 -23.69 11.64
N SER A 129 -1.14 -22.66 10.96
CA SER A 129 -0.25 -21.73 10.28
C SER A 129 0.46 -20.79 11.28
N TYR A 130 -0.20 -20.50 12.42
CA TYR A 130 0.38 -19.75 13.53
C TYR A 130 1.63 -20.42 14.12
N ASP A 131 1.59 -21.72 14.45
CA ASP A 131 2.76 -22.43 15.00
C ASP A 131 3.97 -22.34 14.07
N LYS A 132 3.73 -22.45 12.76
CA LYS A 132 4.78 -22.34 11.74
C LYS A 132 5.43 -20.94 11.73
N ILE A 133 4.65 -19.88 11.91
CA ILE A 133 5.15 -18.50 11.95
C ILE A 133 6.03 -18.24 13.16
N ILE A 134 5.64 -18.76 14.33
CA ILE A 134 6.39 -18.56 15.57
C ILE A 134 7.51 -19.59 15.76
N GLY A 135 7.74 -20.45 14.76
CA GLY A 135 8.79 -21.47 14.79
C GLY A 135 8.54 -22.60 15.79
N LYS A 136 7.28 -22.79 16.23
CA LYS A 136 6.91 -23.93 17.06
C LYS A 136 6.72 -25.16 16.19
N THR A 137 7.18 -26.30 16.69
CA THR A 137 6.83 -27.59 16.09
C THR A 137 5.35 -27.86 16.35
N SER A 138 4.67 -28.37 15.32
CA SER A 138 3.27 -28.77 15.44
C SER A 138 3.06 -29.71 16.64
N LEU A 139 2.08 -29.39 17.50
CA LEU A 139 1.65 -30.27 18.58
C LEU A 139 1.09 -31.61 18.05
N HIS A 140 0.65 -31.63 16.79
CA HIS A 140 0.23 -32.83 16.08
C HIS A 140 1.45 -33.42 15.36
N ARG A 141 2.07 -34.42 15.99
CA ARG A 141 3.21 -35.14 15.40
C ARG A 141 2.74 -35.89 14.16
N MET A 142 3.41 -35.68 13.04
CA MET A 142 3.30 -36.57 11.89
C MET A 142 3.68 -37.98 12.33
N ILE A 143 2.80 -38.96 12.12
CA ILE A 143 3.08 -40.35 12.45
C ILE A 143 3.43 -41.05 11.14
N LEU A 144 4.68 -41.42 10.95
CA LEU A 144 5.12 -42.16 9.76
C LEU A 144 4.76 -43.67 9.82
N ASN A 145 3.74 -44.07 10.59
CA ASN A 145 3.38 -45.47 10.80
C ASN A 145 2.13 -45.87 9.97
N PRO A 146 2.31 -46.40 8.74
CA PRO A 146 1.23 -46.77 7.82
C PRO A 146 0.31 -47.90 8.33
N ILE A 147 0.68 -48.59 9.41
CA ILE A 147 -0.02 -49.77 9.94
C ILE A 147 -1.18 -49.37 10.87
N LYS A 148 -1.26 -48.10 11.33
CA LYS A 148 -2.48 -47.63 12.02
C LYS A 148 -3.61 -47.51 10.98
N PRO A 149 -4.76 -48.17 11.17
CA PRO A 149 -5.90 -48.02 10.28
C PRO A 149 -6.45 -46.60 10.43
N LYS A 150 -5.93 -45.68 9.63
CA LYS A 150 -6.56 -44.40 9.37
C LYS A 150 -7.29 -44.47 8.04
N TYR A 151 -8.31 -43.65 7.92
CA TYR A 151 -9.11 -43.52 6.71
C TYR A 151 -8.39 -42.61 5.71
N PHE A 152 -8.52 -42.93 4.44
CA PHE A 152 -8.42 -41.90 3.41
C PHE A 152 -9.65 -41.00 3.52
N SER A 153 -9.54 -39.74 3.12
CA SER A 153 -10.69 -38.85 3.03
C SER A 153 -10.72 -38.19 1.67
N TYR A 154 -11.92 -38.07 1.12
CA TYR A 154 -12.13 -37.55 -0.23
C TYR A 154 -13.16 -36.43 -0.24
N LEU A 155 -12.96 -35.49 -1.17
CA LEU A 155 -13.98 -34.52 -1.55
C LEU A 155 -14.40 -34.74 -2.99
N ASN A 156 -15.71 -34.67 -3.25
CA ASN A 156 -16.23 -34.52 -4.60
C ASN A 156 -16.42 -33.04 -4.91
N ILE A 157 -15.63 -32.52 -5.85
CA ILE A 157 -15.70 -31.13 -6.28
C ILE A 157 -15.97 -31.11 -7.79
N SER A 158 -17.14 -30.61 -8.17
CA SER A 158 -17.57 -30.55 -9.58
C SER A 158 -17.57 -31.93 -10.26
N GLY A 159 -18.00 -32.97 -9.54
CA GLY A 159 -18.09 -34.34 -10.05
C GLY A 159 -16.78 -35.12 -10.07
N LYS A 160 -15.68 -34.52 -9.62
CA LYS A 160 -14.36 -35.17 -9.52
C LYS A 160 -13.98 -35.41 -8.06
N ASP A 161 -13.42 -36.58 -7.79
CA ASP A 161 -12.93 -36.92 -6.47
C ASP A 161 -11.48 -36.46 -6.25
N TYR A 162 -11.22 -35.97 -5.06
CA TYR A 162 -9.94 -35.44 -4.63
C TYR A 162 -9.58 -36.02 -3.27
N THR A 163 -8.38 -36.59 -3.14
CA THR A 163 -7.89 -37.13 -1.87
C THR A 163 -7.18 -36.06 -1.04
N PHE A 164 -7.52 -35.94 0.25
CA PHE A 164 -6.79 -35.05 1.17
C PHE A 164 -5.34 -35.51 1.36
N LYS A 165 -4.40 -34.61 1.08
CA LYS A 165 -2.96 -34.79 1.32
C LYS A 165 -2.53 -34.11 2.61
N LYS A 166 -3.02 -32.88 2.85
CA LYS A 166 -2.57 -32.00 3.93
C LYS A 166 -3.66 -31.00 4.28
N SER A 167 -3.77 -30.68 5.58
CA SER A 167 -4.70 -29.64 6.06
C SER A 167 -4.00 -28.71 7.05
N ILE A 168 -4.02 -27.40 6.80
CA ILE A 168 -3.46 -26.39 7.71
C ILE A 168 -4.58 -25.43 8.11
N TRP A 169 -4.84 -25.29 9.41
CA TRP A 169 -5.72 -24.24 9.92
C TRP A 169 -5.02 -22.89 9.77
N LEU A 170 -5.61 -21.99 8.98
CA LEU A 170 -5.09 -20.65 8.68
C LEU A 170 -5.47 -19.67 9.79
N ASN A 171 -4.90 -19.85 10.99
CA ASN A 171 -5.21 -19.11 12.20
C ASN A 171 -4.21 -18.01 12.52
N ASP A 172 -3.46 -17.53 11.53
CA ASP A 172 -2.58 -16.38 11.70
C ASP A 172 -2.85 -15.22 10.74
N PHE A 173 -2.36 -14.05 11.11
CA PHE A 173 -2.58 -12.80 10.41
C PHE A 173 -2.01 -12.76 8.98
N LEU A 174 -0.90 -13.46 8.72
CA LEU A 174 -0.19 -13.43 7.43
C LEU A 174 -0.77 -14.40 6.40
N ASN A 175 -1.23 -15.56 6.84
CA ASN A 175 -1.71 -16.64 5.98
C ASN A 175 -3.22 -16.69 5.88
N HIS A 176 -3.95 -16.15 6.86
CA HIS A 176 -5.40 -16.06 6.78
C HIS A 176 -5.81 -15.14 5.61
N PRO A 177 -6.63 -15.59 4.64
CA PRO A 177 -6.89 -14.85 3.40
C PRO A 177 -7.42 -13.43 3.61
N LEU A 178 -8.32 -13.24 4.57
CA LEU A 178 -8.86 -11.92 4.88
C LEU A 178 -7.85 -11.01 5.59
N TYR A 179 -7.19 -11.47 6.67
CA TYR A 179 -6.22 -10.65 7.40
C TYR A 179 -4.99 -10.31 6.55
N ARG A 180 -4.56 -11.22 5.67
CA ARG A 180 -3.55 -10.94 4.65
C ARG A 180 -3.97 -9.79 3.74
N LYS A 181 -5.22 -9.80 3.25
CA LYS A 181 -5.76 -8.70 2.45
C LYS A 181 -5.78 -7.38 3.24
N LEU A 182 -6.10 -7.43 4.54
CA LEU A 182 -6.05 -6.24 5.40
C LEU A 182 -4.62 -5.68 5.48
N LEU A 183 -3.60 -6.52 5.63
CA LEU A 183 -2.20 -6.11 5.62
C LEU A 183 -1.79 -5.52 4.26
N GLU A 184 -2.24 -6.13 3.15
CA GLU A 184 -1.97 -5.65 1.79
C GLU A 184 -2.62 -4.28 1.52
N ASP A 185 -3.87 -4.08 1.94
CA ASP A 185 -4.58 -2.81 1.77
C ASP A 185 -4.05 -1.72 2.72
N TYR A 186 -3.63 -2.08 3.95
CA TYR A 186 -2.85 -1.19 4.82
C TYR A 186 -1.58 -0.72 4.12
N ARG A 187 -0.85 -1.64 3.46
CA ARG A 187 0.40 -1.29 2.79
C ARG A 187 0.19 -0.28 1.66
N LYS A 188 -0.88 -0.43 0.88
CA LYS A 188 -1.25 0.55 -0.17
C LYS A 188 -1.52 1.92 0.43
N PHE A 189 -2.32 1.96 1.51
CA PHE A 189 -2.57 3.19 2.25
C PHE A 189 -1.28 3.81 2.79
N TRP A 190 -0.40 3.02 3.41
CA TRP A 190 0.84 3.50 4.00
C TRP A 190 1.78 4.10 2.95
N VAL A 191 1.99 3.41 1.82
CA VAL A 191 2.82 3.90 0.71
C VAL A 191 2.29 5.23 0.18
N TRP A 192 0.99 5.30 -0.08
CA TRP A 192 0.34 6.56 -0.46
C TRP A 192 0.59 7.67 0.56
N SER A 193 0.46 7.36 1.86
CA SER A 193 0.67 8.37 2.92
C SER A 193 2.10 8.90 2.95
N LEU A 194 3.10 8.05 2.66
CA LEU A 194 4.50 8.45 2.59
C LEU A 194 4.77 9.33 1.36
N GLU A 195 4.23 8.96 0.21
CA GLU A 195 4.35 9.73 -1.03
C GLU A 195 3.69 11.11 -0.88
N GLU A 196 2.51 11.17 -0.29
CA GLU A 196 1.78 12.42 -0.10
C GLU A 196 2.46 13.31 0.96
N LYS A 197 3.01 12.73 2.05
CA LYS A 197 3.88 13.47 2.99
C LYS A 197 5.10 14.06 2.29
N ALA A 198 5.80 13.28 1.47
CA ALA A 198 6.97 13.74 0.74
C ALA A 198 6.63 14.84 -0.27
N ARG A 199 5.50 14.70 -0.97
CA ARG A 199 4.98 15.70 -1.89
C ARG A 199 4.69 17.02 -1.19
N TRP A 200 3.91 17.01 -0.12
CA TRP A 200 3.57 18.23 0.61
C TRP A 200 4.78 18.86 1.28
N LYS A 201 5.71 18.04 1.80
CA LYS A 201 7.01 18.54 2.27
C LYS A 201 7.76 19.28 1.16
N THR A 202 7.84 18.70 -0.05
CA THR A 202 8.48 19.35 -1.21
C THR A 202 7.80 20.68 -1.58
N VAL A 203 6.46 20.73 -1.52
CA VAL A 203 5.70 21.97 -1.75
C VAL A 203 6.07 23.00 -0.69
N ILE A 204 6.01 22.64 0.60
CA ILE A 204 6.37 23.53 1.71
C ILE A 204 7.82 24.02 1.56
N ASP A 205 8.78 23.13 1.32
CA ASP A 205 10.20 23.47 1.13
C ASP A 205 10.40 24.43 -0.06
N LYS A 206 9.67 24.23 -1.17
CA LYS A 206 9.72 25.11 -2.34
C LYS A 206 9.13 26.49 -2.05
N GLU A 207 7.99 26.55 -1.36
CA GLU A 207 7.32 27.80 -1.00
C GLU A 207 8.17 28.59 0.01
N ILE A 208 8.79 27.90 0.98
CA ILE A 208 9.79 28.47 1.90
C ILE A 208 10.95 29.05 1.10
N LYS A 209 11.60 28.25 0.23
CA LYS A 209 12.72 28.69 -0.61
C LYS A 209 12.38 29.90 -1.48
N ASN A 210 11.18 29.94 -2.05
CA ASN A 210 10.73 31.07 -2.85
C ASN A 210 10.59 32.34 -1.99
N ASN A 211 9.99 32.24 -0.80
CA ASN A 211 9.90 33.37 0.12
C ASN A 211 11.29 33.89 0.53
N ILE A 212 12.27 33.01 0.72
CA ILE A 212 13.65 33.41 1.04
C ILE A 212 14.29 34.15 -0.11
N ASN A 213 14.20 33.63 -1.34
CA ASN A 213 14.74 34.33 -2.51
C ASN A 213 14.14 35.73 -2.66
N ILE A 214 12.83 35.87 -2.41
CA ILE A 214 12.15 37.18 -2.45
C ILE A 214 12.68 38.10 -1.35
N LEU A 215 12.87 37.57 -0.14
CA LEU A 215 13.47 38.31 0.96
C LEU A 215 14.90 38.76 0.61
N GLU A 216 15.75 37.87 0.10
CA GLU A 216 17.09 38.20 -0.38
C GLU A 216 17.08 39.28 -1.48
N GLU A 217 16.11 39.25 -2.41
CA GLU A 217 15.93 40.30 -3.41
C GLU A 217 15.52 41.64 -2.80
N ILE A 218 14.61 41.63 -1.81
CA ILE A 218 14.25 42.83 -1.04
C ILE A 218 15.50 43.39 -0.38
N PHE A 219 16.35 42.56 0.22
CA PHE A 219 17.58 43.02 0.88
C PHE A 219 18.59 43.60 -0.09
N LYS A 220 18.83 42.94 -1.24
CA LYS A 220 19.69 43.50 -2.29
C LYS A 220 19.19 44.86 -2.75
N GLU A 221 17.87 45.04 -2.85
CA GLU A 221 17.29 46.33 -3.21
C GLU A 221 17.48 47.36 -2.09
N VAL A 222 17.25 47.01 -0.82
CA VAL A 222 17.50 47.89 0.33
C VAL A 222 18.98 48.31 0.42
N ASP A 223 19.92 47.37 0.27
CA ASP A 223 21.36 47.63 0.27
C ASP A 223 21.78 48.52 -0.92
N SER A 224 21.08 48.41 -2.05
CA SER A 224 21.35 49.21 -3.25
C SER A 224 20.91 50.68 -3.12
N ILE A 225 20.10 51.00 -2.11
CA ILE A 225 19.79 52.38 -1.73
C ILE A 225 21.06 52.97 -1.13
N LYS A 226 22.00 53.38 -1.99
CA LYS A 226 23.28 53.99 -1.61
C LYS A 226 23.01 55.22 -0.74
N ILE A 227 23.19 55.06 0.56
CA ILE A 227 23.24 56.17 1.51
C ILE A 227 24.61 56.83 1.33
N ASN A 228 24.69 57.80 0.42
CA ASN A 228 25.93 58.37 -0.11
C ASN A 228 26.69 59.32 0.85
N THR A 229 26.60 59.12 2.16
CA THR A 229 27.46 59.84 3.12
C THR A 229 27.94 58.91 4.21
N PRO A 230 29.18 59.07 4.72
CA PRO A 230 29.69 58.29 5.86
C PRO A 230 28.75 58.54 7.05
N PHE A 231 27.97 57.52 7.41
CA PHE A 231 26.72 57.68 8.15
C PHE A 231 26.82 57.25 9.61
N ASP A 232 26.33 58.15 10.45
CA ASP A 232 25.94 57.98 11.84
C ASP A 232 24.59 57.23 11.86
N ILE A 233 24.60 55.98 12.36
CA ILE A 233 23.41 55.09 12.42
C ILE A 233 22.22 55.79 13.10
N THR A 234 22.46 56.73 14.01
CA THR A 234 21.41 57.47 14.73
C THR A 234 20.49 58.30 13.81
N LYS A 235 20.91 58.60 12.57
CA LYS A 235 20.13 59.38 11.58
C LYS A 235 19.31 58.52 10.61
N ILE A 236 19.50 57.20 10.59
CA ILE A 236 18.62 56.30 9.84
C ILE A 236 17.27 56.31 10.55
N PRO A 237 16.14 56.49 9.85
CA PRO A 237 14.83 56.30 10.46
C PRO A 237 14.82 54.98 11.22
N LYS A 238 14.56 55.03 12.53
CA LYS A 238 14.61 53.87 13.43
C LYS A 238 13.84 52.65 12.91
N THR A 239 12.90 52.89 12.02
CA THR A 239 12.07 51.95 11.28
C THR A 239 12.79 51.14 10.21
N ILE A 240 13.75 51.74 9.48
CA ILE A 240 14.64 51.04 8.54
C ILE A 240 15.67 50.21 9.33
N GLN A 241 16.14 50.72 10.46
CA GLN A 241 16.97 49.95 11.38
C GLN A 241 16.20 48.73 11.91
N ALA A 242 14.97 48.92 12.39
CA ALA A 242 14.11 47.83 12.85
C ALA A 242 13.86 46.78 11.75
N ALA A 243 13.65 47.20 10.50
CA ALA A 243 13.51 46.27 9.36
C ALA A 243 14.80 45.45 9.13
N TYR A 244 15.95 46.10 9.17
CA TYR A 244 17.26 45.47 8.99
C TYR A 244 17.63 44.51 10.15
N PHE A 245 17.29 44.86 11.39
CA PHE A 245 17.50 44.01 12.55
C PHE A 245 16.51 42.84 12.60
N PHE A 246 15.25 43.08 12.27
CA PHE A 246 14.25 42.03 12.12
C PHE A 246 14.68 41.00 11.05
N TYR A 247 15.34 41.45 9.99
CA TYR A 247 15.99 40.57 9.02
C TYR A 247 17.16 39.79 9.61
N LYS A 248 18.16 40.43 10.23
CA LYS A 248 19.28 39.70 10.86
C LYS A 248 18.77 38.66 11.87
N TYR A 249 17.69 38.98 12.56
CA TYR A 249 17.01 38.10 13.51
C TYR A 249 16.30 36.92 12.83
N ILE A 250 15.49 37.16 11.79
CA ILE A 250 14.89 36.09 10.96
C ILE A 250 15.99 35.21 10.38
N ASN A 251 17.08 35.79 9.86
CA ASN A 251 18.15 35.05 9.21
C ASN A 251 18.93 34.20 10.23
N TYR A 252 19.17 34.69 11.44
CA TYR A 252 19.78 33.92 12.53
C TYR A 252 18.95 32.67 12.89
N TYR A 253 17.64 32.82 13.15
CA TYR A 253 16.77 31.70 13.48
C TYR A 253 16.52 30.77 12.29
N TYR A 254 16.53 31.31 11.07
CA TYR A 254 16.38 30.54 9.84
C TYR A 254 17.63 29.71 9.52
N ILE A 255 18.83 30.26 9.76
CA ILE A 255 20.11 29.56 9.64
C ILE A 255 20.20 28.44 10.68
N ASP A 256 19.79 28.71 11.92
CA ASP A 256 19.67 27.68 12.98
C ASP A 256 18.68 26.56 12.58
N PHE A 257 17.53 26.93 12.01
CA PHE A 257 16.50 26.01 11.53
C PHE A 257 16.97 25.07 10.40
N TYR A 258 17.88 25.51 9.51
CA TYR A 258 18.34 24.73 8.35
C TYR A 258 19.71 24.05 8.50
N LEU A 259 20.66 24.66 9.22
CA LEU A 259 22.03 24.12 9.31
C LEU A 259 22.21 23.04 10.37
N ASN A 260 21.34 22.98 11.38
CA ASN A 260 21.38 21.95 12.44
C ASN A 260 20.99 20.53 11.96
N LYS A 261 20.88 20.31 10.64
CA LYS A 261 20.63 18.97 10.11
C LYS A 261 21.68 18.40 9.16
N ASN A 262 22.68 19.16 8.65
CA ASN A 262 23.55 18.59 7.60
C ASN A 262 24.94 19.24 7.30
N VAL A 263 25.53 20.16 8.08
CA VAL A 263 26.89 20.70 7.77
C VAL A 263 27.77 20.90 9.02
N ASN A 264 29.07 20.55 8.89
CA ASN A 264 30.17 20.60 9.88
C ASN A 264 30.05 21.64 11.01
N ASP A 265 30.07 21.16 12.25
CA ASP A 265 29.88 21.91 13.51
C ASP A 265 30.82 23.12 13.69
N THR A 266 32.00 23.10 13.09
CA THR A 266 33.03 24.15 13.24
C THR A 266 32.74 25.43 12.46
N VAL A 267 32.14 25.32 11.28
CA VAL A 267 31.76 26.50 10.46
C VAL A 267 30.56 27.23 11.10
N ASN A 268 29.71 26.49 11.80
CA ASN A 268 28.56 27.05 12.51
C ASN A 268 29.00 27.90 13.71
N ALA A 269 30.00 27.45 14.48
CA ALA A 269 30.48 28.18 15.66
C ALA A 269 31.03 29.58 15.31
N GLU A 270 31.85 29.71 14.26
CA GLU A 270 32.42 31.01 13.84
C GLU A 270 31.35 31.98 13.32
N ILE A 271 30.35 31.48 12.59
CA ILE A 271 29.24 32.29 12.08
C ILE A 271 28.34 32.75 13.24
N TYR A 272 28.06 31.86 14.19
CA TYR A 272 27.30 32.18 15.41
C TYR A 272 28.01 33.24 16.25
N GLU A 273 29.30 33.07 16.50
CA GLU A 273 30.10 34.00 17.29
C GLU A 273 30.17 35.38 16.63
N LYS A 274 30.34 35.44 15.31
CA LYS A 274 30.35 36.70 14.56
C LYS A 274 29.01 37.44 14.61
N ILE A 275 27.89 36.71 14.51
CA ILE A 275 26.54 37.31 14.59
C ILE A 275 26.25 37.82 16.00
N ASN A 276 26.60 37.05 17.04
CA ASN A 276 26.46 37.47 18.44
C ASN A 276 27.33 38.70 18.77
N ASN A 277 28.56 38.74 18.27
CA ASN A 277 29.44 39.89 18.44
C ASN A 277 28.91 41.15 17.74
N ASP A 278 28.32 41.03 16.55
CA ASP A 278 27.67 42.15 15.86
C ASP A 278 26.43 42.66 16.62
N LEU A 279 25.66 41.74 17.24
CA LEU A 279 24.50 42.06 18.08
C LEU A 279 24.92 42.77 19.37
N GLU A 280 25.91 42.25 20.10
CA GLU A 280 26.42 42.89 21.32
C GLU A 280 27.04 44.26 21.06
N LYS A 281 27.80 44.42 19.96
CA LYS A 281 28.41 45.69 19.59
C LYS A 281 27.36 46.78 19.28
N PHE A 282 26.22 46.37 18.75
CA PHE A 282 25.09 47.27 18.54
C PHE A 282 24.34 47.60 19.84
N MET A 283 24.14 46.60 20.71
CA MET A 283 23.50 46.79 22.02
C MET A 283 24.32 47.72 22.92
N THR A 284 25.65 47.70 22.80
CA THR A 284 26.56 48.59 23.53
C THR A 284 26.60 50.01 22.93
N MET A 285 26.51 50.17 21.60
CA MET A 285 26.40 51.48 20.96
C MET A 285 25.14 52.25 21.39
N ASN A 286 23.96 51.60 21.38
CA ASN A 286 22.72 52.26 21.81
C ASN A 286 22.72 52.63 23.30
N ARG A 287 23.37 51.83 24.15
CA ARG A 287 23.43 52.12 25.60
C ARG A 287 24.29 53.36 25.90
N ASN A 288 25.37 53.55 25.15
CA ASN A 288 26.24 54.71 25.29
C ASN A 288 25.57 56.00 24.78
N ASP A 289 24.83 55.93 23.67
CA ASP A 289 24.09 57.08 23.12
C ASP A 289 22.93 57.50 24.05
N ILE A 290 22.29 56.55 24.72
CA ILE A 290 21.26 56.82 25.75
C ILE A 290 21.88 57.49 26.99
N ASN A 291 23.01 56.97 27.47
CA ASN A 291 23.71 57.53 28.63
C ASN A 291 24.26 58.95 28.36
N GLU A 292 24.75 59.23 27.15
CA GLU A 292 25.22 60.57 26.75
C GLU A 292 24.08 61.60 26.73
N VAL A 293 22.88 61.19 26.33
CA VAL A 293 21.67 62.03 26.36
C VAL A 293 21.20 62.27 27.80
N GLU A 294 21.27 61.25 28.67
CA GLU A 294 20.93 61.39 30.09
C GLU A 294 21.93 62.27 30.85
N GLU A 295 23.24 62.19 30.58
CA GLU A 295 24.25 63.08 31.15
C GLU A 295 24.11 64.53 30.68
N LYS A 296 23.76 64.75 29.40
CA LYS A 296 23.46 66.09 28.87
C LYS A 296 22.18 66.69 29.45
N LEU A 297 21.21 65.87 29.83
CA LEU A 297 19.99 66.30 30.54
C LEU A 297 20.24 66.54 32.04
N ALA A 298 21.13 65.77 32.66
CA ALA A 298 21.49 65.92 34.08
C ALA A 298 22.40 67.14 34.34
N SER A 299 23.25 67.52 33.39
CA SER A 299 24.19 68.66 33.52
C SER A 299 23.56 70.03 33.23
N GLY A 300 22.35 70.09 32.65
CA GLY A 300 21.69 71.33 32.23
C GLY A 300 20.96 72.13 33.32
N ASN A 301 20.94 71.68 34.58
CA ASN A 301 20.21 72.34 35.67
C ASN A 301 21.12 72.79 36.82
N LYS A 302 21.92 73.84 36.61
CA LYS A 302 22.41 74.69 37.72
C LYS A 302 22.23 76.18 37.39
N LYS A 303 21.33 76.81 38.15
CA LYS A 303 21.08 78.26 38.19
C LYS A 303 22.21 78.98 38.92
N THR A 304 22.62 80.14 38.40
CA THR A 304 23.15 81.28 39.17
C THR A 304 22.87 82.59 38.39
N PRO A 305 22.75 83.76 39.07
CA PRO A 305 21.65 84.70 38.85
C PRO A 305 22.06 85.95 38.06
N ILE A 306 21.11 86.55 37.33
CA ILE A 306 21.28 87.92 36.81
C ILE A 306 20.09 88.78 37.24
N ARG A 307 20.46 89.89 37.89
CA ARG A 307 19.60 90.96 38.41
C ARG A 307 19.20 91.90 37.26
N GLN A 308 18.00 92.42 37.41
CA GLN A 308 17.18 93.23 36.49
C GLN A 308 17.87 94.41 35.79
N THR A 309 17.47 94.67 34.55
CA THR A 309 16.88 95.92 33.99
C THR A 309 16.43 95.53 32.56
N GLY A 310 15.21 95.74 32.06
CA GLY A 310 14.38 96.94 32.06
C GLY A 310 14.35 97.48 30.62
N GLY A 311 13.35 97.09 29.80
CA GLY A 311 13.19 97.67 28.45
C GLY A 311 12.34 96.85 27.50
N ALA A 312 11.14 97.36 27.19
CA ALA A 312 10.12 96.74 26.36
C ALA A 312 10.38 96.84 24.85
N LYS A 313 9.96 95.83 24.06
CA LYS A 313 9.13 95.96 22.84
C LYS A 313 8.78 94.61 22.17
N LYS A 314 7.46 94.34 22.10
CA LYS A 314 6.65 93.67 21.04
C LYS A 314 7.41 92.97 19.90
N LYS A 315 7.19 91.66 19.63
CA LYS A 315 6.11 91.07 18.80
C LYS A 315 6.41 89.60 18.40
N SER A 316 5.29 88.86 18.20
CA SER A 316 5.03 87.68 17.35
C SER A 316 5.68 86.32 17.64
N SER A 317 4.88 85.48 18.31
CA SER A 317 4.59 84.07 18.05
C SER A 317 5.21 83.39 16.82
N ILE A 318 6.01 82.35 17.06
CA ILE A 318 6.00 81.08 16.32
C ILE A 318 5.98 79.96 17.37
N SER A 319 4.93 79.14 17.35
CA SER A 319 4.75 77.97 18.21
C SER A 319 5.64 76.82 17.75
N THR A 320 6.55 76.37 18.59
CA THR A 320 7.25 75.08 18.44
C THR A 320 6.43 73.97 19.10
N SER A 321 5.78 73.15 18.28
CA SER A 321 5.29 71.83 18.68
C SER A 321 6.08 70.75 17.93
N THR A 322 7.02 70.09 18.61
CA THR A 322 7.55 68.78 18.20
C THR A 322 8.26 68.12 19.38
N LYS A 323 7.46 67.47 20.23
CA LYS A 323 7.88 66.41 21.15
C LYS A 323 6.84 65.29 21.04
N ARG A 324 6.98 64.44 20.04
CA ARG A 324 6.32 63.13 19.87
C ARG A 324 7.09 62.43 18.75
N ASP A 325 7.56 61.20 19.04
CA ASP A 325 7.89 60.09 18.11
C ASP A 325 9.00 59.15 18.62
N THR A 326 9.61 59.37 19.79
CA THR A 326 10.59 58.41 20.34
C THR A 326 9.96 57.22 21.07
N THR A 327 8.71 57.32 21.52
CA THR A 327 8.03 56.30 22.34
C THR A 327 7.61 55.06 21.51
N ASP A 328 7.21 55.25 20.25
CA ASP A 328 6.61 54.18 19.46
C ASP A 328 7.60 53.08 19.05
N VAL A 329 8.88 53.40 18.87
CA VAL A 329 9.89 52.42 18.46
C VAL A 329 10.35 51.54 19.62
N GLU A 330 10.53 52.12 20.80
CA GLU A 330 10.87 51.36 22.01
C GLU A 330 9.73 50.37 22.34
N THR A 331 8.48 50.79 22.13
CA THR A 331 7.30 49.93 22.27
C THR A 331 7.25 48.83 21.22
N ILE A 332 7.48 49.12 19.94
CA ILE A 332 7.53 48.09 18.89
C ILE A 332 8.65 47.07 19.16
N LYS A 333 9.81 47.53 19.66
CA LYS A 333 10.92 46.65 20.04
C LYS A 333 10.53 45.74 21.21
N GLN A 334 9.95 46.30 22.27
CA GLN A 334 9.48 45.53 23.42
C GLN A 334 8.39 44.53 23.05
N GLU A 335 7.48 44.87 22.14
CA GLU A 335 6.45 43.96 21.64
C GLU A 335 7.04 42.79 20.83
N ILE A 336 8.05 43.05 19.99
CA ILE A 336 8.76 42.00 19.23
C ILE A 336 9.57 41.11 20.17
N ASP A 337 10.33 41.70 21.11
CA ASP A 337 11.15 40.96 22.07
C ASP A 337 10.27 40.08 22.99
N GLN A 338 9.12 40.60 23.45
CA GLN A 338 8.16 39.85 24.27
C GLN A 338 7.49 38.71 23.47
N LEU A 339 7.09 38.97 22.22
CA LEU A 339 6.51 37.94 21.34
C LEU A 339 7.48 36.79 21.04
N CYS A 340 8.79 37.05 21.02
CA CYS A 340 9.81 36.03 20.79
C CYS A 340 10.19 35.29 22.08
N TYR A 341 10.36 36.00 23.20
CA TYR A 341 10.79 35.42 24.48
C TYR A 341 9.72 34.50 25.10
N ASP A 342 8.44 34.86 24.95
CA ASP A 342 7.33 34.08 25.53
C ASP A 342 6.99 32.82 24.72
N ASN A 343 7.39 32.76 23.43
CA ASN A 343 6.89 31.74 22.51
C ASN A 343 7.95 30.78 21.97
N ILE A 344 9.26 31.07 22.09
CA ILE A 344 10.32 30.23 21.52
C ILE A 344 11.00 29.40 22.60
N THR A 345 10.74 28.09 22.62
CA THR A 345 11.49 27.10 23.42
C THR A 345 12.23 26.12 22.52
N ASP A 346 13.31 25.51 23.01
CA ASP A 346 14.05 24.47 22.28
C ASP A 346 13.17 23.24 21.96
N GLU A 347 12.08 23.06 22.70
CA GLU A 347 11.09 22.00 22.53
C GLU A 347 10.01 22.31 21.48
N MET A 348 9.93 23.55 20.97
CA MET A 348 9.00 23.88 19.90
C MET A 348 9.25 22.99 18.69
N ASN A 349 8.21 22.29 18.27
CA ASN A 349 8.29 21.52 17.05
C ASN A 349 8.35 22.48 15.83
N ILE A 350 8.78 21.95 14.69
CA ILE A 350 9.03 22.73 13.46
C ILE A 350 7.81 23.55 13.00
N ILE A 351 6.60 23.14 13.39
CA ILE A 351 5.33 23.75 13.03
C ILE A 351 5.13 25.06 13.78
N ASP A 352 5.35 25.06 15.09
CA ASP A 352 5.11 26.23 15.94
C ASP A 352 6.08 27.36 15.56
N LYS A 353 7.31 27.00 15.17
CA LYS A 353 8.34 27.94 14.69
C LYS A 353 7.93 28.64 13.39
N ILE A 354 7.33 27.92 12.44
CA ILE A 354 6.85 28.48 11.17
C ILE A 354 5.67 29.43 11.42
N GLU A 355 4.72 29.06 12.28
CA GLU A 355 3.56 29.90 12.60
C GLU A 355 3.97 31.21 13.26
N LEU A 356 4.94 31.16 14.19
CA LEU A 356 5.50 32.35 14.83
C LEU A 356 6.17 33.28 13.80
N LEU A 357 7.01 32.74 12.91
CA LEU A 357 7.65 33.51 11.84
C LEU A 357 6.62 34.31 11.03
N PHE A 358 5.49 33.69 10.69
CA PHE A 358 4.41 34.34 9.95
C PHE A 358 3.67 35.42 10.72
N LYS A 359 3.39 35.18 12.01
CA LYS A 359 2.79 36.21 12.88
C LYS A 359 3.66 37.46 12.88
N ILE A 360 4.97 37.29 12.99
CA ILE A 360 5.87 38.44 13.03
C ILE A 360 5.96 39.14 11.65
N ILE A 361 6.05 38.39 10.54
CA ILE A 361 6.04 38.97 9.17
C ILE A 361 4.75 39.77 8.91
N ASN A 362 3.59 39.24 9.31
CA ASN A 362 2.30 39.91 9.08
C ASN A 362 2.12 41.15 9.96
N ASN A 363 2.53 41.09 11.23
CA ASN A 363 2.53 42.27 12.10
C ASN A 363 3.42 43.38 11.52
N PHE A 364 4.60 43.01 11.02
CA PHE A 364 5.51 43.95 10.36
C PHE A 364 4.89 44.59 9.11
N ARG A 365 4.23 43.79 8.26
CA ARG A 365 3.56 44.23 7.03
C ARG A 365 2.40 45.19 7.29
N ASN A 366 1.54 44.88 8.26
CA ASN A 366 0.26 45.56 8.44
C ASN A 366 0.36 46.85 9.25
N GLU A 367 1.17 46.88 10.31
CA GLU A 367 1.15 48.02 11.24
C GLU A 367 2.34 48.96 11.05
N ASN A 368 3.51 48.43 10.75
CA ASN A 368 4.74 49.21 10.75
C ASN A 368 5.08 49.73 9.36
N TRP A 369 5.13 48.89 8.33
CA TRP A 369 5.55 49.32 6.99
C TRP A 369 4.66 50.42 6.37
N ILE A 370 3.34 50.35 6.60
CA ILE A 370 2.38 51.35 6.11
C ILE A 370 2.55 52.70 6.82
N LYS A 371 2.89 52.71 8.11
CA LYS A 371 3.18 53.95 8.85
C LYS A 371 4.53 54.54 8.39
N ILE A 372 5.51 53.68 8.14
CA ILE A 372 6.88 54.05 7.72
C ILE A 372 6.91 54.69 6.32
N SER A 373 6.20 54.09 5.37
CA SER A 373 6.11 54.59 3.99
C SER A 373 5.40 55.94 3.88
N LYS A 374 4.55 56.29 4.85
CA LYS A 374 3.84 57.58 4.91
C LYS A 374 4.60 58.68 5.64
N SER A 375 5.52 58.35 6.55
CA SER A 375 6.19 59.33 7.43
C SER A 375 7.54 59.84 6.90
N THR A 376 8.08 59.26 5.83
CA THR A 376 9.43 59.58 5.34
C THR A 376 9.37 60.36 4.03
N ASN A 377 9.67 61.68 4.07
CA ASN A 377 9.92 62.55 2.90
C ASN A 377 11.31 62.25 2.25
N PHE A 378 11.66 60.97 2.08
CA PHE A 378 12.94 60.59 1.49
C PHE A 378 12.84 60.62 -0.04
N ALA A 379 13.75 61.36 -0.67
CA ALA A 379 14.00 61.31 -2.12
C ALA A 379 14.74 60.02 -2.54
N ALA A 380 14.45 58.89 -1.89
CA ALA A 380 14.76 57.59 -2.49
C ALA A 380 13.96 57.51 -3.79
N SER A 381 14.55 57.00 -4.88
CA SER A 381 13.80 56.92 -6.14
C SER A 381 12.55 56.07 -5.89
N ASN A 382 11.36 56.62 -6.17
CA ASN A 382 10.07 55.92 -5.99
C ASN A 382 10.11 54.48 -6.54
N ASN A 383 10.94 54.24 -7.56
CA ASN A 383 11.20 52.93 -8.16
C ASN A 383 11.69 51.84 -7.18
N SER A 384 12.59 52.12 -6.23
CA SER A 384 13.08 51.08 -5.30
C SER A 384 12.04 50.73 -4.25
N ILE A 385 11.27 51.72 -3.78
CA ILE A 385 10.15 51.49 -2.85
C ILE A 385 9.05 50.68 -3.53
N ASP A 386 8.69 51.03 -4.77
CA ASP A 386 7.70 50.30 -5.55
C ASP A 386 8.16 48.86 -5.86
N LYS A 387 9.46 48.66 -6.12
CA LYS A 387 10.05 47.34 -6.31
C LYS A 387 10.01 46.51 -5.02
N ILE A 388 10.37 47.09 -3.87
CA ILE A 388 10.26 46.44 -2.55
C ILE A 388 8.80 46.05 -2.27
N ASN A 389 7.85 46.97 -2.49
CA ASN A 389 6.43 46.69 -2.31
C ASN A 389 5.94 45.58 -3.25
N SER A 390 6.39 45.57 -4.51
CA SER A 390 6.09 44.51 -5.48
C SER A 390 6.65 43.16 -5.03
N LEU A 391 7.88 43.12 -4.50
CA LEU A 391 8.50 41.92 -3.96
C LEU A 391 7.77 41.42 -2.69
N PHE A 392 7.41 42.30 -1.76
CA PHE A 392 6.59 41.96 -0.60
C PHE A 392 5.22 41.37 -1.00
N ASN A 393 4.63 41.88 -2.09
CA ASN A 393 3.38 41.33 -2.63
C ASN A 393 3.57 39.98 -3.34
N LYS A 394 4.80 39.61 -3.71
CA LYS A 394 5.14 38.28 -4.24
C LYS A 394 5.41 37.25 -3.14
N ILE A 395 5.71 37.68 -1.90
CA ILE A 395 5.79 36.75 -0.76
C ILE A 395 4.45 36.03 -0.68
N ILE A 396 4.52 34.69 -0.71
CA ILE A 396 3.37 33.82 -0.79
C ILE A 396 2.37 34.19 0.31
N SER A 397 1.10 34.34 -0.05
CA SER A 397 0.07 34.67 0.93
C SER A 397 0.07 33.59 2.03
N PRO A 398 -0.06 33.98 3.31
CA PRO A 398 -0.19 33.03 4.42
C PRO A 398 -1.23 31.94 4.13
N GLU A 399 -2.27 32.29 3.38
CA GLU A 399 -3.30 31.38 2.91
C GLU A 399 -2.79 30.17 2.09
N ARG A 400 -1.87 30.34 1.13
CA ARG A 400 -1.37 29.22 0.33
C ARG A 400 -0.51 28.27 1.15
N MET A 401 0.33 28.82 2.04
CA MET A 401 1.16 28.01 2.91
C MET A 401 0.32 27.30 3.97
N ASN A 402 -0.70 27.97 4.51
CA ASN A 402 -1.69 27.37 5.41
C ASN A 402 -2.48 26.24 4.74
N ILE A 403 -2.81 26.36 3.45
CA ILE A 403 -3.44 25.26 2.69
C ILE A 403 -2.47 24.08 2.55
N ALA A 404 -1.22 24.33 2.14
CA ALA A 404 -0.21 23.27 2.00
C ALA A 404 0.08 22.58 3.34
N TYR A 405 0.17 23.36 4.42
CA TYR A 405 0.33 22.88 5.78
C TYR A 405 -0.90 22.10 6.27
N GLY A 406 -2.11 22.63 6.07
CA GLY A 406 -3.36 21.96 6.42
C GLY A 406 -3.47 20.59 5.76
N ASN A 407 -3.07 20.48 4.48
CA ASN A 407 -3.02 19.20 3.78
C ASN A 407 -1.93 18.28 4.34
N TYR A 408 -0.74 18.79 4.67
CA TYR A 408 0.32 17.99 5.28
C TYR A 408 -0.09 17.45 6.67
N LYS A 409 -0.66 18.31 7.53
CA LYS A 409 -1.19 17.95 8.84
C LYS A 409 -2.30 16.93 8.72
N GLN A 410 -3.22 17.09 7.77
CA GLN A 410 -4.28 16.13 7.49
C GLN A 410 -3.71 14.73 7.19
N VAL A 411 -2.65 14.62 6.39
CA VAL A 411 -2.02 13.32 6.09
C VAL A 411 -1.34 12.73 7.33
N LEU A 412 -0.76 13.56 8.21
CA LEU A 412 -0.22 13.10 9.49
C LEU A 412 -1.32 12.61 10.43
N ASP A 413 -2.43 13.34 10.50
CA ASP A 413 -3.56 13.01 11.36
C ASP A 413 -4.24 11.71 10.91
N MET A 414 -4.37 11.47 9.60
CA MET A 414 -4.87 10.19 9.07
C MET A 414 -4.05 8.97 9.48
N VAL A 415 -2.75 9.18 9.74
CA VAL A 415 -1.83 8.13 10.19
C VAL A 415 -1.87 7.95 11.71
N LYS A 416 -2.31 8.95 12.47
CA LYS A 416 -2.33 8.92 13.94
C LYS A 416 -3.69 8.60 14.52
N TYR A 417 -4.76 9.04 13.87
CA TYR A 417 -6.09 9.08 14.44
C TYR A 417 -7.06 8.14 13.70
N PRO A 418 -7.96 7.46 14.44
CA PRO A 418 -9.06 6.72 13.86
C PRO A 418 -10.02 7.66 13.16
N TYR A 419 -10.72 7.11 12.17
CA TYR A 419 -11.60 7.88 11.31
C TYR A 419 -12.72 8.62 12.06
N ASP A 420 -13.32 7.97 13.06
CA ASP A 420 -14.48 8.56 13.75
C ASP A 420 -14.09 9.83 14.53
N GLN A 421 -12.85 9.90 15.03
CA GLN A 421 -12.28 11.13 15.57
C GLN A 421 -12.05 12.18 14.48
N LEU A 422 -11.55 11.77 13.30
CA LEU A 422 -11.40 12.67 12.16
C LEU A 422 -12.72 13.16 11.55
N ARG A 423 -13.86 12.59 11.94
CA ARG A 423 -15.20 13.03 11.52
C ARG A 423 -15.84 13.96 12.55
N ASP A 424 -15.51 13.79 13.82
CA ASP A 424 -16.04 14.63 14.90
C ASP A 424 -15.75 16.10 14.58
N GLU A 425 -16.83 16.88 14.45
CA GLU A 425 -16.73 18.31 14.17
C GLU A 425 -15.99 19.03 15.29
N ASN A 426 -16.10 18.58 16.54
CA ASN A 426 -15.35 19.17 17.66
C ASN A 426 -13.85 18.89 17.54
N PHE A 427 -13.46 17.66 17.21
CA PHE A 427 -12.04 17.32 16.98
C PHE A 427 -11.45 18.09 15.80
N ARG A 428 -12.24 18.28 14.73
CA ARG A 428 -11.86 19.12 13.59
C ARG A 428 -11.73 20.57 13.99
N ASN A 429 -12.70 21.09 14.72
CA ASN A 429 -12.70 22.46 15.18
C ASN A 429 -11.48 22.67 16.10
N GLU A 430 -11.25 21.84 17.11
CA GLU A 430 -10.08 21.96 18.00
C GLU A 430 -8.74 21.88 17.26
N ASN A 431 -8.57 20.97 16.30
CA ASN A 431 -7.30 20.79 15.60
C ASN A 431 -7.07 21.71 14.40
N TYR A 432 -8.12 22.32 13.85
CA TYR A 432 -8.07 23.11 12.62
C TYR A 432 -8.60 24.56 12.78
N ASN A 433 -9.21 24.95 13.91
CA ASN A 433 -9.69 26.32 14.17
C ASN A 433 -8.56 27.38 14.18
N ASN A 434 -7.31 26.98 14.47
CA ASN A 434 -6.16 27.90 14.36
C ASN A 434 -5.92 28.36 12.91
N LEU A 435 -6.42 27.63 11.90
CA LEU A 435 -6.35 28.02 10.49
C LEU A 435 -7.51 28.95 10.08
N GLU A 436 -8.67 28.88 10.73
CA GLU A 436 -9.84 29.72 10.43
C GLU A 436 -9.72 31.15 11.02
N ASN A 437 -8.99 31.32 12.12
CA ASN A 437 -8.80 32.63 12.77
C ASN A 437 -7.89 33.59 11.98
N ILE A 438 -7.29 33.17 10.87
CA ILE A 438 -6.43 34.00 10.03
C ILE A 438 -7.28 34.73 8.97
N GLY A 439 -8.15 35.64 9.44
CA GLY A 439 -8.49 36.89 8.73
C GLY A 439 -9.47 36.87 7.56
N THR A 440 -10.12 35.76 7.17
CA THR A 440 -11.12 35.79 6.07
C THR A 440 -12.52 35.41 6.53
N LYS A 441 -13.27 36.39 7.05
CA LYS A 441 -14.64 36.26 7.61
C LYS A 441 -15.73 35.70 6.67
N ASN A 442 -15.41 35.26 5.43
CA ASN A 442 -16.41 34.90 4.42
C ASN A 442 -16.09 33.64 3.59
N LYS A 443 -15.18 32.74 4.01
CA LYS A 443 -14.95 31.49 3.28
C LYS A 443 -15.62 30.31 3.97
N SER A 444 -16.40 29.55 3.19
CA SER A 444 -17.02 28.30 3.62
C SER A 444 -15.96 27.35 4.18
N PRO A 445 -16.27 26.55 5.22
CA PRO A 445 -15.32 25.64 5.83
C PRO A 445 -14.68 24.76 4.77
N ILE A 446 -13.35 24.62 4.82
CA ILE A 446 -12.59 23.83 3.85
C ILE A 446 -13.17 22.41 3.88
N LYS A 447 -13.83 22.00 2.79
CA LYS A 447 -14.43 20.67 2.70
C LYS A 447 -13.33 19.64 2.56
N ILE A 448 -12.89 19.11 3.69
CA ILE A 448 -11.87 18.05 3.78
C ILE A 448 -12.36 16.84 2.99
N THR A 449 -11.74 16.60 1.84
CA THR A 449 -12.07 15.44 1.00
C THR A 449 -11.09 14.32 1.35
N LEU A 450 -11.59 13.26 1.99
CA LEU A 450 -10.72 12.14 2.36
C LEU A 450 -10.20 11.42 1.09
N PRO A 451 -8.90 11.09 1.03
CA PRO A 451 -8.28 10.34 -0.05
C PRO A 451 -8.88 8.96 -0.25
N ALA A 452 -8.85 8.46 -1.48
CA ALA A 452 -9.47 7.18 -1.84
C ALA A 452 -8.80 6.00 -1.14
N GLU A 453 -7.49 6.06 -0.95
CA GLU A 453 -6.65 5.04 -0.31
C GLU A 453 -7.00 4.91 1.18
N TYR A 454 -7.09 6.04 1.87
CA TYR A 454 -7.56 6.08 3.25
C TYR A 454 -8.99 5.58 3.37
N LYS A 455 -9.89 6.04 2.48
CA LYS A 455 -11.29 5.56 2.46
C LYS A 455 -11.36 4.03 2.27
N ASN A 456 -10.58 3.51 1.33
CA ASN A 456 -10.59 2.08 1.02
C ASN A 456 -10.06 1.25 2.19
N PHE A 457 -8.99 1.69 2.83
CA PHE A 457 -8.47 0.99 4.00
C PHE A 457 -9.39 1.12 5.21
N ALA A 458 -9.71 2.35 5.64
CA ALA A 458 -10.47 2.60 6.85
C ALA A 458 -11.93 2.10 6.78
N TYR A 459 -12.62 2.26 5.64
CA TYR A 459 -14.05 1.97 5.54
C TYR A 459 -14.39 0.69 4.81
N ASN A 460 -13.59 0.29 3.82
CA ASN A 460 -13.90 -0.93 3.07
C ASN A 460 -13.15 -2.13 3.63
N THR A 461 -11.98 -1.92 4.21
CA THR A 461 -11.12 -3.01 4.69
C THR A 461 -11.29 -3.23 6.18
N LEU A 462 -11.01 -2.24 7.03
CA LEU A 462 -11.05 -2.40 8.48
C LEU A 462 -12.44 -2.72 9.02
N THR A 463 -13.50 -2.14 8.44
CA THR A 463 -14.89 -2.39 8.87
C THR A 463 -15.33 -3.84 8.70
N LEU A 464 -14.70 -4.60 7.80
CA LEU A 464 -14.96 -6.03 7.61
C LEU A 464 -14.50 -6.88 8.81
N PHE A 465 -13.72 -6.30 9.72
CA PHE A 465 -13.17 -6.91 10.94
C PHE A 465 -13.70 -6.25 12.21
N LYS A 466 -14.73 -5.39 12.07
CA LYS A 466 -15.48 -4.81 13.18
C LYS A 466 -16.89 -5.40 13.21
N ARG A 467 -17.56 -5.25 14.35
CA ARG A 467 -19.01 -5.53 14.42
C ARG A 467 -19.76 -4.67 13.40
N PRO A 468 -20.76 -5.23 12.70
CA PRO A 468 -21.30 -6.58 12.88
C PRO A 468 -20.71 -7.67 11.98
N GLN A 469 -19.73 -7.32 11.15
CA GLN A 469 -19.30 -8.16 10.03
C GLN A 469 -18.48 -9.34 10.51
N ARG A 470 -17.43 -9.07 11.30
CA ARG A 470 -16.52 -10.09 11.80
C ARG A 470 -15.79 -9.63 13.04
N GLU A 471 -15.46 -10.57 13.92
CA GLU A 471 -14.50 -10.38 15.00
C GLU A 471 -13.60 -11.61 15.14
N THR A 472 -12.35 -11.44 15.53
CA THR A 472 -11.48 -12.56 15.94
C THR A 472 -11.77 -12.96 17.39
N THR A 473 -11.55 -14.24 17.73
CA THR A 473 -11.53 -14.68 19.13
C THR A 473 -10.36 -14.10 19.91
N ASN A 474 -9.25 -13.70 19.28
CA ASN A 474 -8.16 -13.05 19.95
C ASN A 474 -8.60 -11.66 20.44
N ALA A 475 -8.93 -11.56 21.74
CA ALA A 475 -9.46 -10.34 22.34
C ALA A 475 -8.46 -9.17 22.24
N SER A 476 -7.17 -9.42 22.41
CA SER A 476 -6.13 -8.38 22.30
C SER A 476 -6.05 -7.81 20.89
N LEU A 477 -6.05 -8.69 19.87
CA LEU A 477 -6.07 -8.24 18.47
C LEU A 477 -7.39 -7.53 18.14
N GLN A 478 -8.53 -8.06 18.60
CA GLN A 478 -9.83 -7.43 18.33
C GLN A 478 -9.93 -6.05 18.99
N ASN A 479 -9.36 -5.86 20.17
CA ASN A 479 -9.33 -4.56 20.84
C ASN A 479 -8.54 -3.52 20.03
N LEU A 480 -7.38 -3.91 19.47
CA LEU A 480 -6.62 -3.05 18.56
C LEU A 480 -7.43 -2.70 17.29
N ILE A 481 -8.14 -3.68 16.72
CA ILE A 481 -8.98 -3.45 15.54
C ILE A 481 -10.17 -2.54 15.86
N ASN A 482 -10.90 -2.82 16.96
CA ASN A 482 -12.14 -2.14 17.31
C ASN A 482 -11.92 -0.69 17.73
N SER A 483 -10.75 -0.37 18.28
CA SER A 483 -10.55 0.90 18.95
C SER A 483 -10.89 2.13 18.10
N PHE A 484 -11.45 3.12 18.79
CA PHE A 484 -11.75 4.46 18.32
C PHE A 484 -10.86 5.51 19.00
N GLU A 485 -9.91 5.09 19.83
CA GLU A 485 -8.95 5.98 20.48
C GLU A 485 -7.69 6.15 19.62
N SER A 486 -7.07 7.33 19.69
CA SER A 486 -5.86 7.69 18.92
C SER A 486 -4.68 6.76 19.19
N ASN A 487 -4.49 6.40 20.46
CA ASN A 487 -3.28 5.73 20.94
C ASN A 487 -3.27 4.27 20.43
N THR A 488 -4.39 3.59 20.57
CA THR A 488 -4.60 2.20 20.14
C THR A 488 -4.71 2.06 18.62
N THR A 489 -5.21 3.09 17.92
CA THR A 489 -5.12 3.13 16.43
C THR A 489 -3.67 3.21 15.97
N THR A 490 -2.88 4.05 16.64
CA THR A 490 -1.43 4.14 16.40
C THR A 490 -0.75 2.79 16.67
N GLU A 491 -1.10 2.10 17.76
CA GLU A 491 -0.59 0.76 18.06
C GLU A 491 -0.93 -0.27 16.97
N LEU A 492 -2.17 -0.27 16.44
CA LEU A 492 -2.54 -1.15 15.33
C LEU A 492 -1.67 -0.90 14.10
N TYR A 493 -1.46 0.36 13.71
CA TYR A 493 -0.65 0.68 12.52
C TYR A 493 0.82 0.35 12.71
N LEU A 494 1.37 0.61 13.90
CA LEU A 494 2.73 0.20 14.27
C LEU A 494 2.88 -1.32 14.22
N PHE A 495 1.89 -2.06 14.71
CA PHE A 495 1.85 -3.52 14.62
C PHE A 495 1.84 -4.00 13.17
N LEU A 496 0.97 -3.44 12.32
CA LEU A 496 0.91 -3.77 10.89
C LEU A 496 2.22 -3.44 10.16
N GLU A 497 2.84 -2.31 10.47
CA GLU A 497 4.13 -1.91 9.90
C GLU A 497 5.26 -2.85 10.32
N LYS A 498 5.36 -3.17 11.61
CA LYS A 498 6.37 -4.11 12.15
C LYS A 498 6.26 -5.49 11.53
N ILE A 499 5.05 -6.04 11.44
CA ILE A 499 4.81 -7.32 10.79
C ILE A 499 5.25 -7.28 9.34
N TYR A 500 4.84 -6.24 8.61
CA TYR A 500 5.23 -6.07 7.21
C TYR A 500 6.76 -6.01 7.07
N ASN A 501 7.43 -5.18 7.87
CA ASN A 501 8.88 -5.01 7.80
C ASN A 501 9.63 -6.30 8.13
N PHE A 502 9.22 -7.02 9.17
CA PHE A 502 9.85 -8.27 9.55
C PHE A 502 9.62 -9.38 8.54
N TYR A 503 8.35 -9.69 8.24
CA TYR A 503 8.00 -10.87 7.44
C TYR A 503 8.07 -10.61 5.93
N MET A 504 7.73 -9.41 5.46
CA MET A 504 7.66 -9.11 4.02
C MET A 504 8.92 -8.42 3.49
N ARG A 505 9.56 -7.56 4.30
CA ARG A 505 10.76 -6.81 3.89
C ARG A 505 12.06 -7.46 4.36
N ASN A 506 12.00 -8.36 5.35
CA ASN A 506 13.17 -8.93 6.01
C ASN A 506 14.13 -7.83 6.50
N SER A 507 13.59 -6.80 7.15
CA SER A 507 14.35 -5.62 7.60
C SER A 507 15.33 -5.90 8.75
N GLY A 508 15.30 -7.11 9.33
CA GLY A 508 16.01 -7.45 10.57
C GLY A 508 15.33 -6.91 11.84
N GLU A 509 14.21 -6.21 11.70
CA GLU A 509 13.38 -5.73 12.83
C GLU A 509 12.89 -6.91 13.67
N LYS A 510 12.96 -6.84 15.00
CA LYS A 510 12.53 -7.97 15.85
C LYS A 510 11.07 -7.79 16.26
N ILE A 511 10.30 -8.87 16.22
CA ILE A 511 8.95 -8.92 16.78
C ILE A 511 9.01 -9.50 18.21
N SER A 512 8.41 -8.79 19.17
CA SER A 512 8.31 -9.21 20.57
C SER A 512 7.37 -10.42 20.74
N ASP A 513 7.45 -11.11 21.87
CA ASP A 513 6.57 -12.27 22.11
C ASP A 513 5.09 -11.86 22.29
N ASP A 514 4.82 -10.65 22.78
CA ASP A 514 3.45 -10.14 22.86
C ASP A 514 2.89 -9.77 21.48
N GLU A 515 3.72 -9.19 20.61
CA GLU A 515 3.36 -8.94 19.21
C GLU A 515 3.14 -10.26 18.44
N LYS A 516 3.93 -11.31 18.75
CA LYS A 516 3.67 -12.64 18.18
C LYS A 516 2.30 -13.18 18.60
N LYS A 517 1.85 -12.97 19.84
CA LYS A 517 0.50 -13.40 20.26
C LYS A 517 -0.60 -12.72 19.45
N LEU A 518 -0.40 -11.46 19.04
CA LEU A 518 -1.34 -10.74 18.18
C LEU A 518 -1.40 -11.31 16.75
N LEU A 519 -0.40 -12.08 16.30
CA LEU A 519 -0.46 -12.76 15.01
C LEU A 519 -1.51 -13.88 14.97
N ASN A 520 -1.88 -14.46 16.12
CA ASN A 520 -2.90 -15.50 16.16
C ASN A 520 -4.29 -14.88 16.01
N VAL A 521 -4.98 -15.16 14.89
CA VAL A 521 -6.34 -14.67 14.66
C VAL A 521 -7.42 -15.64 15.15
N GLY A 522 -7.05 -16.87 15.53
CA GLY A 522 -7.98 -17.86 16.06
C GLY A 522 -9.19 -18.14 15.15
N LEU A 523 -10.37 -18.20 15.77
CA LEU A 523 -11.67 -18.40 15.12
C LEU A 523 -12.30 -17.03 14.84
N ASN A 524 -13.07 -16.90 13.75
CA ASN A 524 -13.83 -15.68 13.50
C ASN A 524 -15.29 -15.83 13.94
N TYR A 525 -15.80 -14.84 14.66
CA TYR A 525 -17.23 -14.57 14.76
C TYR A 525 -17.69 -13.88 13.49
N ILE A 526 -18.82 -14.27 12.92
CA ILE A 526 -19.45 -13.62 11.77
C ILE A 526 -20.93 -13.31 12.08
N ASN A 527 -21.51 -12.33 11.38
CA ASN A 527 -22.92 -11.95 11.53
C ASN A 527 -23.31 -11.63 12.99
N THR A 528 -22.47 -10.90 13.72
CA THR A 528 -22.60 -10.77 15.18
C THR A 528 -23.86 -10.03 15.66
N ASN A 529 -24.54 -9.32 14.76
CA ASN A 529 -25.81 -8.63 15.06
C ASN A 529 -27.07 -9.46 14.79
N ILE A 530 -26.96 -10.64 14.17
CA ILE A 530 -28.15 -11.47 13.90
C ILE A 530 -28.40 -12.33 15.13
N THR A 531 -29.51 -12.09 15.82
CA THR A 531 -29.97 -12.83 17.01
C THR A 531 -30.67 -14.14 16.66
N GLU A 532 -31.03 -14.33 15.39
CA GLU A 532 -31.74 -15.50 14.87
C GLU A 532 -30.79 -16.55 14.28
N SER A 533 -31.30 -17.77 14.13
CA SER A 533 -30.58 -18.96 13.64
C SER A 533 -29.76 -18.68 12.37
N GLY A 534 -28.46 -18.93 12.43
CA GLY A 534 -27.56 -18.82 11.30
C GLY A 534 -26.13 -19.14 11.68
N VAL A 535 -25.24 -19.28 10.69
CA VAL A 535 -23.83 -19.58 10.95
C VAL A 535 -23.14 -18.35 11.52
N ARG A 536 -22.58 -18.49 12.74
CA ARG A 536 -21.96 -17.39 13.50
C ARG A 536 -20.45 -17.57 13.68
N ARG A 537 -19.88 -18.69 13.26
CA ARG A 537 -18.45 -18.98 13.36
C ARG A 537 -17.87 -19.33 12.00
N GLU A 538 -16.66 -18.86 11.73
CA GLU A 538 -15.95 -19.09 10.48
C GLU A 538 -14.45 -19.40 10.72
N ILE A 539 -13.93 -20.41 10.04
CA ILE A 539 -12.49 -20.71 9.95
C ILE A 539 -12.04 -20.90 8.52
N TYR A 540 -10.74 -20.79 8.32
CA TYR A 540 -10.08 -20.97 7.03
C TYR A 540 -9.09 -22.11 7.13
N ILE A 541 -9.16 -23.06 6.20
CA ILE A 541 -8.25 -24.20 6.15
C ILE A 541 -7.59 -24.23 4.78
N MET A 542 -6.27 -24.26 4.74
CA MET A 542 -5.56 -24.62 3.53
C MET A 542 -5.52 -26.13 3.40
N SER A 543 -6.14 -26.66 2.35
CA SER A 543 -6.16 -28.09 2.07
C SER A 543 -5.50 -28.39 0.74
N ASP A 544 -4.48 -29.23 0.76
CA ASP A 544 -3.86 -29.74 -0.46
C ASP A 544 -4.47 -31.09 -0.82
N PHE A 545 -4.70 -31.27 -2.10
CA PHE A 545 -5.34 -32.45 -2.66
C PHE A 545 -4.47 -33.11 -3.73
N ILE A 546 -4.71 -34.41 -3.88
CA ILE A 546 -4.35 -35.21 -5.05
C ILE A 546 -5.62 -35.38 -5.88
N GLU A 547 -5.57 -35.12 -7.18
CA GLU A 547 -6.70 -35.39 -8.09
C GLU A 547 -6.84 -36.90 -8.31
N GLY A 548 -8.00 -37.45 -7.95
CA GLY A 548 -8.30 -38.88 -7.94
C GLY A 548 -8.40 -39.46 -6.51
N GLN A 549 -9.00 -40.65 -6.42
CA GLN A 549 -9.09 -41.41 -5.16
C GLN A 549 -7.80 -42.22 -4.95
N VAL A 550 -7.09 -41.94 -3.86
CA VAL A 550 -6.00 -42.79 -3.37
C VAL A 550 -6.58 -43.78 -2.37
N ASP A 551 -6.28 -45.06 -2.53
CA ASP A 551 -6.71 -46.14 -1.66
C ASP A 551 -5.58 -47.13 -1.39
N GLU A 552 -5.85 -48.18 -0.61
CA GLU A 552 -4.85 -49.20 -0.31
C GLU A 552 -4.32 -49.94 -1.54
N LYS A 553 -5.10 -49.96 -2.65
CA LYS A 553 -4.74 -50.70 -3.86
C LYS A 553 -3.75 -49.92 -4.71
N ASN A 554 -3.91 -48.60 -4.81
CA ASN A 554 -3.06 -47.76 -5.65
C ASN A 554 -1.98 -46.97 -4.88
N MET A 555 -2.09 -46.83 -3.55
CA MET A 555 -1.18 -46.01 -2.74
C MET A 555 0.31 -46.34 -2.98
N ASN A 556 0.64 -47.63 -3.07
CA ASN A 556 2.02 -48.08 -3.24
C ASN A 556 2.59 -47.74 -4.62
N SER A 557 1.79 -47.81 -5.68
CA SER A 557 2.25 -47.49 -7.04
C SER A 557 2.42 -45.98 -7.23
N ILE A 558 1.60 -45.17 -6.57
CA ILE A 558 1.66 -43.72 -6.69
C ILE A 558 2.69 -43.08 -5.75
N TYR A 559 3.12 -43.76 -4.68
CA TYR A 559 4.00 -43.18 -3.65
C TYR A 559 5.31 -42.68 -4.24
N CYS A 560 6.04 -43.52 -4.97
CA CYS A 560 7.33 -43.14 -5.54
C CYS A 560 7.23 -42.00 -6.57
N PRO A 561 6.33 -42.05 -7.58
CA PRO A 561 6.12 -40.93 -8.50
C PRO A 561 5.76 -39.63 -7.77
N PHE A 562 4.86 -39.69 -6.80
CA PHE A 562 4.42 -38.54 -6.03
C PHE A 562 5.57 -37.96 -5.19
N ILE A 563 6.29 -38.78 -4.45
CA ILE A 563 7.41 -38.34 -3.60
C ILE A 563 8.55 -37.81 -4.47
N GLY A 564 8.83 -38.43 -5.61
CA GLY A 564 9.81 -37.94 -6.57
C GLY A 564 9.48 -36.53 -7.06
N GLU A 565 8.23 -36.27 -7.45
CA GLU A 565 7.78 -34.93 -7.85
C GLU A 565 7.82 -33.94 -6.68
N HIS A 566 7.37 -34.37 -5.50
CA HIS A 566 7.38 -33.53 -4.29
C HIS A 566 8.80 -33.11 -3.90
N LEU A 567 9.72 -34.07 -3.79
CA LEU A 567 11.12 -33.81 -3.46
C LEU A 567 11.83 -33.02 -4.55
N GLY A 568 11.53 -33.26 -5.84
CA GLY A 568 12.08 -32.47 -6.94
C GLY A 568 11.67 -30.99 -6.84
N ASN A 569 10.43 -30.72 -6.44
CA ASN A 569 9.94 -29.37 -6.21
C ASN A 569 10.58 -28.72 -4.97
N GLU A 570 10.67 -29.44 -3.86
CA GLU A 570 11.37 -28.97 -2.66
C GLU A 570 12.85 -28.71 -2.94
N PHE A 571 13.53 -29.60 -3.66
CA PHE A 571 14.90 -29.42 -4.07
C PHE A 571 15.06 -28.19 -4.96
N LYS A 572 14.19 -27.99 -5.96
CA LYS A 572 14.20 -26.79 -6.81
C LYS A 572 14.02 -25.52 -5.99
N PHE A 573 13.19 -25.57 -4.95
CA PHE A 573 13.01 -24.47 -4.01
C PHE A 573 14.28 -24.22 -3.17
N LEU A 574 14.86 -25.26 -2.56
CA LEU A 574 16.09 -25.19 -1.77
C LEU A 574 17.29 -24.74 -2.60
N VAL A 575 17.43 -25.20 -3.84
CA VAL A 575 18.50 -24.78 -4.77
C VAL A 575 18.35 -23.30 -5.12
N ARG A 576 17.12 -22.83 -5.36
CA ARG A 576 16.86 -21.39 -5.55
C ARG A 576 17.25 -20.57 -4.32
N MET A 577 17.06 -21.11 -3.10
CA MET A 577 17.55 -20.48 -1.87
C MET A 577 19.09 -20.47 -1.79
N ALA A 578 19.73 -21.61 -2.04
CA ALA A 578 21.16 -21.80 -1.85
C ALA A 578 22.02 -21.06 -2.87
N GLN A 579 21.54 -20.88 -4.11
CA GLN A 579 22.29 -20.23 -5.19
C GLN A 579 22.41 -18.70 -5.04
N GLY A 580 22.02 -18.13 -3.90
CA GLY A 580 22.22 -16.70 -3.62
C GLY A 580 21.56 -15.79 -4.65
N GLY A 581 20.52 -16.28 -5.35
CA GLY A 581 19.74 -15.45 -6.24
C GLY A 581 19.24 -14.28 -5.41
N LYS A 582 19.59 -13.05 -5.82
CA LYS A 582 18.79 -11.86 -5.55
C LYS A 582 17.41 -12.09 -6.17
N LEU A 583 16.67 -13.03 -5.64
CA LEU A 583 15.23 -13.06 -5.76
C LEU A 583 14.81 -11.75 -5.11
N ASN A 584 14.05 -10.95 -5.84
CA ASN A 584 13.32 -9.85 -5.22
C ASN A 584 12.71 -10.39 -3.93
N ASN A 585 12.81 -9.66 -2.80
CA ASN A 585 12.36 -10.07 -1.46
C ASN A 585 10.92 -10.65 -1.39
N THR A 586 10.18 -10.63 -2.50
CA THR A 586 8.84 -11.21 -2.69
C THR A 586 8.83 -12.75 -2.80
N ASP A 587 9.88 -13.40 -3.30
CA ASP A 587 9.74 -14.76 -3.87
C ASP A 587 10.06 -15.90 -2.89
N ILE A 588 10.66 -15.63 -1.71
CA ILE A 588 10.86 -16.66 -0.68
C ILE A 588 10.53 -16.14 0.72
N ASN A 589 9.32 -16.42 1.19
CA ASN A 589 8.88 -16.14 2.54
C ASN A 589 8.51 -17.45 3.22
N PHE A 590 9.33 -17.86 4.19
CA PHE A 590 9.13 -19.09 4.97
C PHE A 590 7.77 -19.13 5.69
N TRP A 591 7.24 -17.96 6.06
CA TRP A 591 5.94 -17.80 6.71
C TRP A 591 4.76 -18.17 5.81
N ALA A 592 4.88 -18.04 4.48
CA ALA A 592 3.78 -18.21 3.55
C ALA A 592 3.51 -19.70 3.30
N VAL A 593 2.41 -20.20 3.85
CA VAL A 593 2.05 -21.62 3.76
C VAL A 593 1.59 -22.06 2.37
N ASP A 594 1.23 -21.11 1.52
CA ASP A 594 0.66 -21.32 0.19
C ASP A 594 1.67 -21.39 -0.95
N ARG A 595 2.97 -21.28 -0.66
CA ARG A 595 4.03 -21.31 -1.68
C ARG A 595 4.21 -22.71 -2.26
N ASN A 596 4.47 -22.75 -3.56
CA ASN A 596 4.77 -23.96 -4.35
C ASN A 596 3.70 -25.07 -4.26
N ARG A 597 2.43 -24.70 -4.05
CA ARG A 597 1.33 -25.66 -4.14
C ARG A 597 1.22 -26.18 -5.58
N MET A 598 1.47 -27.47 -5.74
CA MET A 598 1.23 -28.19 -6.98
C MET A 598 0.12 -29.21 -6.74
N ILE A 599 -0.68 -29.45 -7.78
CA ILE A 599 -1.64 -30.53 -7.80
C ILE A 599 -0.99 -31.72 -8.48
N PHE A 600 -0.99 -32.85 -7.78
CA PHE A 600 -0.62 -34.13 -8.37
C PHE A 600 -1.88 -34.79 -8.91
N SER A 601 -1.85 -35.30 -10.13
CA SER A 601 -3.02 -35.88 -10.78
C SER A 601 -2.78 -37.33 -11.17
N LEU A 602 -3.62 -38.24 -10.64
CA LEU A 602 -3.55 -39.67 -10.97
C LEU A 602 -3.81 -39.92 -12.46
N THR A 603 -4.71 -39.15 -13.07
CA THR A 603 -5.00 -39.27 -14.52
C THR A 603 -3.77 -39.05 -15.40
N THR A 604 -2.83 -38.20 -14.96
CA THR A 604 -1.59 -37.96 -15.71
C THR A 604 -0.58 -39.11 -15.59
N LEU A 605 -0.62 -39.89 -14.51
CA LEU A 605 0.20 -41.09 -14.36
C LEU A 605 -0.33 -42.22 -15.23
N GLU A 606 -1.64 -42.46 -15.23
CA GLU A 606 -2.28 -43.47 -16.07
C GLU A 606 -1.97 -43.24 -17.55
N LEU A 607 -2.01 -41.98 -18.01
CA LEU A 607 -1.62 -41.62 -19.37
C LEU A 607 -0.12 -41.87 -19.65
N LYS A 608 0.76 -41.61 -18.67
CA LYS A 608 2.21 -41.89 -18.82
C LYS A 608 2.51 -43.38 -18.84
N GLU A 609 1.83 -44.19 -18.04
CA GLU A 609 1.94 -45.65 -18.08
C GLU A 609 1.40 -46.20 -19.40
N ILE A 610 0.27 -45.70 -19.91
CA ILE A 610 -0.26 -46.10 -21.23
C ILE A 610 0.73 -45.75 -22.36
N VAL A 611 1.35 -44.56 -22.32
CA VAL A 611 2.34 -44.15 -23.34
C VAL A 611 3.63 -44.96 -23.21
N SER A 612 4.13 -45.18 -22.00
CA SER A 612 5.33 -46.00 -21.75
C SER A 612 5.12 -47.46 -22.16
N ASN A 613 3.95 -48.02 -21.88
CA ASN A 613 3.62 -49.40 -22.27
C ASN A 613 3.43 -49.53 -23.78
N LYS A 614 2.83 -48.52 -24.45
CA LYS A 614 2.77 -48.48 -25.93
C LYS A 614 4.15 -48.36 -26.56
N GLU A 615 5.08 -47.59 -25.98
CA GLU A 615 6.47 -47.51 -26.46
C GLU A 615 7.24 -48.82 -26.22
N GLN A 616 6.97 -49.54 -25.14
CA GLN A 616 7.55 -50.86 -24.88
C GLN A 616 6.97 -51.93 -25.81
N GLU A 617 5.67 -51.88 -26.14
CA GLU A 617 5.03 -52.76 -27.12
C GLU A 617 5.54 -52.50 -28.56
N LEU A 618 5.77 -51.23 -28.93
CA LEU A 618 6.39 -50.83 -30.20
C LEU A 618 7.86 -51.28 -30.30
N LYS A 619 8.60 -51.28 -29.18
CA LYS A 619 9.98 -51.80 -29.13
C LYS A 619 10.07 -53.33 -29.05
N ALA A 620 9.02 -54.00 -28.56
CA ALA A 620 8.94 -55.45 -28.50
C ALA A 620 8.51 -56.10 -29.84
N THR A 621 8.00 -55.31 -30.80
CA THR A 621 7.66 -55.81 -32.15
C THR A 621 8.85 -55.79 -33.12
N GLU A 622 9.97 -55.17 -32.76
CA GLU A 622 11.21 -55.18 -33.54
C GLU A 622 12.31 -56.00 -32.86
N MET A 623 12.05 -57.25 -32.48
CA MET A 623 13.15 -58.21 -32.27
C MET A 623 12.65 -59.65 -32.18
N LYS A 624 12.83 -60.40 -33.28
CA LYS A 624 13.17 -61.82 -33.21
C LYS A 624 14.35 -62.15 -34.12
N PRO A 625 15.15 -63.15 -33.74
CA PRO A 625 16.55 -63.27 -34.13
C PRO A 625 16.77 -64.34 -35.21
N ASP A 626 17.82 -64.20 -36.02
CA ASP A 626 18.54 -65.36 -36.54
C ASP A 626 20.01 -65.03 -36.84
N MET A 627 20.89 -65.89 -36.30
CA MET A 627 22.31 -66.02 -36.60
C MET A 627 22.50 -66.72 -37.96
N TYR A 628 23.50 -66.32 -38.77
CA TYR A 628 24.66 -67.12 -39.20
C TYR A 628 25.53 -66.37 -40.23
N TYR A 629 26.74 -66.92 -40.44
CA TYR A 629 28.01 -66.38 -40.93
C TYR A 629 28.18 -66.21 -42.47
N GLN A 630 29.17 -65.36 -42.82
CA GLN A 630 30.12 -65.38 -43.97
C GLN A 630 29.83 -64.72 -45.34
N ASN A 631 30.67 -63.69 -45.60
CA ASN A 631 31.59 -63.50 -46.74
C ASN A 631 31.09 -63.27 -48.19
N ASN A 632 31.43 -62.06 -48.65
CA ASN A 632 32.30 -61.75 -49.81
C ASN A 632 31.74 -61.47 -51.22
N VAL A 633 32.19 -60.29 -51.70
CA VAL A 633 32.61 -59.90 -53.06
C VAL A 633 31.55 -59.27 -54.00
N SER A 634 31.53 -57.93 -53.98
CA SER A 634 31.83 -57.01 -55.09
C SER A 634 31.36 -57.36 -56.51
N THR A 635 30.62 -56.45 -57.15
CA THR A 635 31.12 -55.69 -58.33
C THR A 635 30.29 -54.45 -58.67
N ASN A 636 31.02 -53.34 -58.86
CA ASN A 636 30.88 -52.29 -59.88
C ASN A 636 29.74 -51.23 -59.87
N VAL A 637 30.10 -50.07 -59.31
CA VAL A 637 30.29 -48.74 -59.97
C VAL A 637 29.19 -48.21 -60.90
N LYS A 638 28.54 -47.12 -60.46
CA LYS A 638 28.65 -45.77 -61.08
C LYS A 638 28.12 -44.68 -60.13
N ASN A 639 28.97 -43.67 -59.90
CA ASN A 639 28.67 -42.44 -59.18
C ASN A 639 27.54 -41.65 -59.86
N ILE A 640 26.52 -41.26 -59.09
CA ILE A 640 25.75 -40.04 -59.32
C ILE A 640 25.62 -39.32 -57.97
N GLU A 641 25.89 -38.02 -58.04
CA GLU A 641 25.99 -37.04 -56.96
C GLU A 641 24.72 -36.94 -56.11
N MET A 642 24.95 -36.60 -54.84
CA MET A 642 23.92 -36.32 -53.85
C MET A 642 23.14 -35.05 -54.22
N ILE A 643 21.83 -35.21 -54.42
CA ILE A 643 20.84 -34.14 -54.26
C ILE A 643 19.91 -34.57 -53.12
N PRO A 644 19.70 -33.74 -52.08
CA PRO A 644 18.96 -34.11 -50.90
C PRO A 644 17.46 -34.22 -51.22
N PHE A 645 16.91 -35.40 -50.92
CA PHE A 645 15.48 -35.66 -51.00
C PHE A 645 14.77 -34.84 -49.92
N LYS A 646 13.90 -33.94 -50.38
CA LYS A 646 12.87 -33.30 -49.57
C LYS A 646 12.00 -34.39 -48.96
N SER A 647 11.99 -34.48 -47.63
CA SER A 647 10.90 -35.13 -46.92
C SER A 647 9.79 -34.11 -46.68
N ASP A 648 8.64 -34.40 -47.25
CA ASP A 648 7.39 -33.70 -46.99
C ASP A 648 7.03 -33.80 -45.50
N GLU A 649 7.20 -32.68 -44.79
CA GLU A 649 6.59 -32.47 -43.48
C GLU A 649 5.07 -32.35 -43.64
N GLN A 650 4.37 -33.48 -43.49
CA GLN A 650 2.98 -33.43 -43.04
C GLN A 650 2.96 -32.99 -41.58
N LYS A 651 2.79 -31.67 -41.44
CA LYS A 651 2.48 -30.94 -40.20
C LYS A 651 1.27 -31.57 -39.52
N ASN A 652 1.47 -32.13 -38.32
CA ASN A 652 0.41 -32.23 -37.33
C ASN A 652 0.07 -30.80 -36.86
N LYS A 653 -0.91 -30.18 -37.53
CA LYS A 653 -1.49 -28.90 -37.12
C LYS A 653 -2.10 -29.05 -35.72
N GLN A 654 -1.61 -28.24 -34.79
CA GLN A 654 -2.40 -27.82 -33.63
C GLN A 654 -3.78 -27.32 -34.11
N PRO A 655 -4.86 -27.51 -33.32
CA PRO A 655 -6.16 -26.97 -33.68
C PRO A 655 -6.02 -25.45 -33.84
N GLU A 656 -6.18 -24.98 -35.08
CA GLU A 656 -6.23 -23.56 -35.43
C GLU A 656 -7.28 -22.91 -34.53
N SER A 657 -6.81 -22.04 -33.63
CA SER A 657 -7.69 -21.21 -32.83
C SER A 657 -8.58 -20.43 -33.78
N THR A 658 -9.88 -20.58 -33.68
CA THR A 658 -10.82 -19.74 -34.41
C THR A 658 -10.53 -18.28 -34.06
N GLU A 659 -9.89 -17.55 -34.99
CA GLU A 659 -9.69 -16.11 -34.88
C GLU A 659 -11.08 -15.47 -34.84
N LEU A 660 -11.33 -14.61 -33.85
CA LEU A 660 -12.58 -13.87 -33.78
C LEU A 660 -12.55 -12.79 -34.88
N PRO A 661 -13.42 -12.85 -35.91
CA PRO A 661 -13.38 -11.90 -37.01
C PRO A 661 -13.54 -10.46 -36.51
N GLY A 662 -12.66 -9.55 -36.93
CA GLY A 662 -12.74 -8.13 -36.64
C GLY A 662 -12.13 -7.67 -35.30
N ILE A 663 -11.45 -8.56 -34.56
CA ILE A 663 -10.74 -8.18 -33.33
C ILE A 663 -9.58 -7.21 -33.59
N ASP A 664 -8.91 -7.36 -34.73
CA ASP A 664 -7.83 -6.52 -35.25
C ASP A 664 -8.33 -5.11 -35.58
N SER A 665 -9.43 -5.01 -36.34
CA SER A 665 -10.06 -3.75 -36.72
C SER A 665 -10.60 -3.02 -35.49
N TRP A 666 -11.21 -3.76 -34.57
CA TRP A 666 -11.67 -3.23 -33.29
C TRP A 666 -10.49 -2.69 -32.46
N PHE A 667 -9.42 -3.47 -32.30
CA PHE A 667 -8.26 -3.07 -31.53
C PHE A 667 -7.63 -1.78 -32.10
N TYR A 668 -7.52 -1.70 -33.42
CA TYR A 668 -7.03 -0.50 -34.06
C TYR A 668 -7.94 0.71 -33.78
N ASN A 669 -9.25 0.59 -33.98
CA ASN A 669 -10.18 1.71 -33.85
C ASN A 669 -10.39 2.18 -32.40
N GLU A 670 -10.38 1.28 -31.43
CA GLU A 670 -10.70 1.60 -30.03
C GLU A 670 -9.48 1.84 -29.15
N ILE A 671 -8.32 1.30 -29.53
CA ILE A 671 -7.08 1.39 -28.73
C ILE A 671 -6.02 2.19 -29.46
N ILE A 672 -5.72 1.88 -30.72
CA ILE A 672 -4.63 2.53 -31.46
C ILE A 672 -5.01 3.94 -31.91
N ASN A 673 -6.08 4.09 -32.71
CA ASN A 673 -6.48 5.34 -33.33
C ASN A 673 -6.70 6.48 -32.31
N PRO A 674 -7.38 6.28 -31.15
CA PRO A 674 -7.56 7.34 -30.16
C PRO A 674 -6.25 7.77 -29.49
N ASN A 675 -5.20 6.94 -29.58
CA ASN A 675 -3.90 7.14 -28.92
C ASN A 675 -2.74 7.15 -29.92
N GLU A 676 -3.02 7.38 -31.21
CA GLU A 676 -2.07 7.15 -32.30
C GLU A 676 -0.76 7.90 -32.09
N LYS A 677 -0.82 9.19 -31.72
CA LYS A 677 0.39 10.02 -31.46
C LYS A 677 1.28 9.48 -30.34
N GLU A 678 0.68 8.98 -29.27
CA GLU A 678 1.41 8.44 -28.11
C GLU A 678 2.08 7.11 -28.48
N ILE A 679 1.34 6.25 -29.19
CA ILE A 679 1.81 4.94 -29.62
C ILE A 679 2.86 5.08 -30.73
N GLU A 680 2.66 5.98 -31.69
CA GLU A 680 3.60 6.31 -32.76
C GLU A 680 4.93 6.77 -32.18
N LYS A 681 4.91 7.62 -31.16
CA LYS A 681 6.12 8.03 -30.45
C LYS A 681 6.88 6.83 -29.88
N LEU A 682 6.19 5.90 -29.21
CA LEU A 682 6.81 4.70 -28.65
C LEU A 682 7.33 3.76 -29.76
N VAL A 683 6.60 3.59 -30.85
CA VAL A 683 7.03 2.80 -32.02
C VAL A 683 8.29 3.40 -32.64
N ASN A 684 8.35 4.72 -32.80
CA ASN A 684 9.53 5.41 -33.32
C ASN A 684 10.74 5.26 -32.37
N GLU A 685 10.52 5.34 -31.05
CA GLU A 685 11.55 5.07 -30.06
C GLU A 685 12.03 3.61 -30.10
N ILE A 686 11.15 2.64 -30.34
CA ILE A 686 11.51 1.22 -30.51
C ILE A 686 12.35 1.04 -31.78
N ASN A 687 11.91 1.62 -32.90
CA ASN A 687 12.59 1.52 -34.19
C ASN A 687 13.97 2.20 -34.19
N TYR A 688 14.15 3.26 -33.40
CA TYR A 688 15.43 3.95 -33.24
C TYR A 688 16.57 3.02 -32.81
N PHE A 689 16.28 1.95 -32.05
CA PHE A 689 17.30 0.99 -31.62
C PHE A 689 17.68 -0.04 -32.69
N GLY A 690 17.07 -0.01 -33.89
CA GLY A 690 17.51 -0.75 -35.08
C GLY A 690 17.24 -2.26 -35.06
N ILE A 691 16.50 -2.76 -34.05
CA ILE A 691 16.27 -4.21 -33.85
C ILE A 691 14.97 -4.67 -34.53
N SER A 692 14.05 -3.75 -34.83
CA SER A 692 12.78 -4.05 -35.52
C SER A 692 12.34 -2.88 -36.40
N ASN A 693 11.75 -3.18 -37.55
CA ASN A 693 10.97 -2.21 -38.33
C ASN A 693 9.49 -2.36 -37.98
N LEU A 694 9.09 -1.88 -36.82
CA LEU A 694 7.72 -1.97 -36.35
C LEU A 694 6.88 -0.85 -36.98
N VAL A 695 5.79 -1.20 -37.64
CA VAL A 695 4.79 -0.26 -38.12
C VAL A 695 3.56 -0.34 -37.21
N ILE A 696 2.92 0.80 -36.93
CA ILE A 696 1.76 0.88 -36.03
C ILE A 696 0.65 -0.11 -36.42
N ARG A 697 0.40 -0.24 -37.73
CA ARG A 697 -0.63 -1.15 -38.27
C ARG A 697 -0.35 -2.62 -37.94
N ASP A 698 0.90 -2.98 -37.74
CA ASP A 698 1.31 -4.36 -37.53
C ASP A 698 1.48 -4.71 -36.05
N ILE A 699 1.23 -3.77 -35.12
CA ILE A 699 1.36 -4.01 -33.68
C ILE A 699 0.53 -5.22 -33.25
N PHE A 700 -0.69 -5.35 -33.77
CA PHE A 700 -1.58 -6.43 -33.37
C PHE A 700 -1.04 -7.81 -33.77
N ASP A 701 -0.65 -7.97 -35.04
CA ASP A 701 -0.18 -9.25 -35.56
C ASP A 701 1.24 -9.61 -35.11
N ASN A 702 2.15 -8.64 -35.11
CA ASN A 702 3.57 -8.90 -34.88
C ASN A 702 3.94 -8.92 -33.41
N ILE A 703 3.21 -8.18 -32.57
CA ILE A 703 3.49 -8.07 -31.13
C ILE A 703 2.39 -8.76 -30.34
N ILE A 704 1.16 -8.26 -30.43
CA ILE A 704 0.11 -8.61 -29.48
C ILE A 704 -0.18 -10.10 -29.51
N LYS A 705 -0.41 -10.69 -30.70
CA LYS A 705 -0.69 -12.13 -30.86
C LYS A 705 0.35 -13.07 -30.23
N LYS A 706 1.59 -12.60 -30.04
CA LYS A 706 2.70 -13.37 -29.44
C LYS A 706 2.85 -13.15 -27.93
N THR A 707 1.96 -12.39 -27.31
CA THR A 707 2.03 -12.05 -25.88
C THR A 707 0.79 -12.50 -25.11
N GLU A 708 0.91 -12.60 -23.78
CA GLU A 708 -0.22 -12.88 -22.87
C GLU A 708 -1.34 -11.82 -22.95
N LEU A 709 -1.02 -10.60 -23.42
CA LEU A 709 -1.98 -9.52 -23.65
C LEU A 709 -3.06 -9.90 -24.68
N TYR A 710 -2.74 -10.77 -25.64
CA TYR A 710 -3.72 -11.24 -26.62
C TYR A 710 -4.92 -11.93 -25.96
N ASN A 711 -4.70 -12.74 -24.92
CA ASN A 711 -5.79 -13.43 -24.22
C ASN A 711 -6.72 -12.44 -23.52
N ILE A 712 -6.16 -11.39 -22.92
CA ILE A 712 -6.94 -10.31 -22.30
C ILE A 712 -7.75 -9.55 -23.35
N ILE A 713 -7.15 -9.24 -24.50
CA ILE A 713 -7.85 -8.58 -25.60
C ILE A 713 -8.97 -9.46 -26.16
N LYS A 714 -8.73 -10.77 -26.33
CA LYS A 714 -9.72 -11.74 -26.78
C LYS A 714 -10.91 -11.83 -25.82
N GLU A 715 -10.63 -11.91 -24.52
CA GLU A 715 -11.66 -11.94 -23.48
C GLU A 715 -12.43 -10.62 -23.41
N TRP A 716 -11.74 -9.49 -23.50
CA TRP A 716 -12.34 -8.16 -23.55
C TRP A 716 -13.29 -8.02 -24.74
N PHE A 717 -12.82 -8.41 -25.94
CA PHE A 717 -13.57 -8.32 -27.19
C PHE A 717 -14.82 -9.20 -27.16
N SER A 718 -14.68 -10.41 -26.60
CA SER A 718 -15.81 -11.33 -26.38
C SER A 718 -16.87 -10.73 -25.45
N ASN A 719 -16.47 -9.85 -24.54
CA ASN A 719 -17.33 -9.17 -23.56
C ASN A 719 -17.43 -7.65 -23.81
N LYS A 720 -17.37 -7.19 -25.06
CA LYS A 720 -17.26 -5.75 -25.38
C LYS A 720 -18.35 -4.84 -24.82
N TYR A 721 -19.51 -5.36 -24.43
CA TYR A 721 -20.62 -4.58 -23.87
C TYR A 721 -20.90 -4.83 -22.39
N LYS A 722 -20.19 -5.77 -21.75
CA LYS A 722 -20.39 -6.13 -20.35
C LYS A 722 -19.15 -5.80 -19.55
N TYR A 723 -19.33 -5.08 -18.45
CA TYR A 723 -18.27 -4.82 -17.49
C TYR A 723 -17.85 -6.12 -16.78
N SER A 724 -16.56 -6.34 -16.59
CA SER A 724 -15.96 -7.45 -15.82
C SER A 724 -14.88 -6.94 -14.86
N SER A 725 -15.10 -7.17 -13.56
CA SER A 725 -14.13 -6.92 -12.50
C SER A 725 -12.94 -7.88 -12.55
N GLU A 726 -13.16 -9.11 -13.00
CA GLU A 726 -12.12 -10.13 -13.18
C GLU A 726 -11.13 -9.69 -14.26
N LEU A 727 -11.64 -9.18 -15.38
CA LEU A 727 -10.83 -8.67 -16.47
C LEU A 727 -9.98 -7.46 -16.06
N ILE A 728 -10.54 -6.54 -15.27
CA ILE A 728 -9.78 -5.44 -14.65
C ILE A 728 -8.66 -5.97 -13.77
N SER A 729 -8.93 -7.01 -12.97
CA SER A 729 -7.92 -7.60 -12.07
C SER A 729 -6.79 -8.24 -12.88
N SER A 730 -7.11 -8.98 -13.95
CA SER A 730 -6.13 -9.54 -14.89
C SER A 730 -5.29 -8.46 -15.56
N MET A 731 -5.89 -7.34 -15.97
CA MET A 731 -5.19 -6.20 -16.55
C MET A 731 -4.26 -5.52 -15.54
N ILE A 732 -4.68 -5.34 -14.29
CA ILE A 732 -3.84 -4.78 -13.21
C ILE A 732 -2.63 -5.68 -12.97
N MET A 733 -2.83 -7.00 -12.91
CA MET A 733 -1.72 -7.96 -12.76
C MET A 733 -0.73 -7.87 -13.92
N LEU A 734 -1.24 -7.79 -15.17
CA LEU A 734 -0.39 -7.72 -16.36
C LEU A 734 0.36 -6.38 -16.45
N SER A 735 -0.31 -5.26 -16.17
CA SER A 735 0.32 -3.93 -16.10
C SER A 735 1.43 -3.89 -15.05
N SER A 736 1.18 -4.44 -13.85
CA SER A 736 2.18 -4.56 -12.78
C SER A 736 3.38 -5.41 -13.18
N LYS A 737 3.14 -6.50 -13.92
CA LYS A 737 4.21 -7.38 -14.45
C LYS A 737 5.09 -6.62 -15.45
N TYR A 738 4.51 -5.83 -16.34
CA TYR A 738 5.27 -5.01 -17.29
C TYR A 738 6.05 -3.89 -16.60
N ASP A 739 5.48 -3.24 -15.58
CA ASP A 739 6.21 -2.28 -14.73
C ASP A 739 7.42 -2.91 -14.05
N GLY A 740 7.27 -4.12 -13.52
CA GLY A 740 8.39 -4.88 -12.97
C GLY A 740 9.51 -5.08 -13.98
N LYS A 741 9.17 -5.47 -15.23
CA LYS A 741 10.15 -5.65 -16.31
C LYS A 741 10.86 -4.34 -16.66
N ILE A 742 10.15 -3.23 -16.76
CA ILE A 742 10.73 -1.92 -17.05
C ILE A 742 11.73 -1.53 -15.95
N LYS A 743 11.37 -1.71 -14.68
CA LYS A 743 12.25 -1.42 -13.53
C LYS A 743 13.49 -2.33 -13.51
N ASP A 744 13.32 -3.62 -13.76
CA ASP A 744 14.43 -4.58 -13.83
C ASP A 744 15.43 -4.19 -14.92
N ILE A 745 14.94 -3.76 -16.09
CA ILE A 745 15.78 -3.30 -17.19
C ILE A 745 16.51 -2.00 -16.83
N ALA A 746 15.82 -1.04 -16.23
CA ALA A 746 16.44 0.20 -15.76
C ALA A 746 17.55 -0.06 -14.72
N ASN A 747 17.34 -1.01 -13.81
CA ASN A 747 18.36 -1.43 -12.85
C ASN A 747 19.57 -2.07 -13.55
N LYS A 748 19.35 -2.98 -14.51
CA LYS A 748 20.45 -3.56 -15.31
C LYS A 748 21.26 -2.50 -16.06
N MET A 749 20.59 -1.51 -16.65
CA MET A 749 21.25 -0.40 -17.33
C MET A 749 22.10 0.45 -16.36
N ASN A 750 21.61 0.69 -15.14
CA ASN A 750 22.34 1.45 -14.12
C ASN A 750 23.54 0.67 -13.56
N GLU A 751 23.35 -0.61 -13.21
CA GLU A 751 24.41 -1.46 -12.66
C GLU A 751 25.55 -1.72 -13.65
N GLN A 752 25.23 -1.77 -14.95
CA GLN A 752 26.20 -2.13 -16.00
C GLN A 752 26.56 -0.95 -16.91
N LYS A 753 26.25 0.29 -16.48
CA LYS A 753 26.45 1.52 -17.28
C LYS A 753 27.86 1.66 -17.87
N ASN A 754 28.87 1.14 -17.17
CA ASN A 754 30.27 1.22 -17.59
C ASN A 754 30.81 -0.06 -18.26
N ARG A 755 29.99 -1.12 -18.39
CA ARG A 755 30.40 -2.45 -18.89
C ARG A 755 29.67 -2.90 -20.15
N LEU A 756 28.52 -2.29 -20.47
CA LEU A 756 27.74 -2.65 -21.65
C LEU A 756 28.35 -2.04 -22.91
N ASN A 757 28.51 -2.85 -23.95
CA ASN A 757 28.75 -2.32 -25.28
C ASN A 757 27.46 -1.66 -25.83
N THR A 758 27.61 -0.84 -26.87
CA THR A 758 26.50 -0.10 -27.49
C THR A 758 25.35 -1.01 -27.92
N GLU A 759 25.66 -2.21 -28.43
CA GLU A 759 24.68 -3.18 -28.88
C GLU A 759 23.81 -3.71 -27.72
N ALA A 760 24.43 -4.12 -26.62
CA ALA A 760 23.71 -4.60 -25.44
C ALA A 760 22.87 -3.48 -24.80
N LEU A 761 23.37 -2.24 -24.80
CA LEU A 761 22.61 -1.08 -24.34
C LEU A 761 21.39 -0.80 -25.23
N ASN A 762 21.54 -0.88 -26.55
CA ASN A 762 20.43 -0.73 -27.50
C ASN A 762 19.38 -1.84 -27.32
N LYS A 763 19.81 -3.07 -27.06
CA LYS A 763 18.90 -4.19 -26.76
C LYS A 763 18.09 -3.94 -25.48
N LEU A 764 18.72 -3.49 -24.40
CA LEU A 764 18.01 -3.16 -23.16
C LEU A 764 17.05 -1.99 -23.34
N ASN A 765 17.46 -0.95 -24.06
CA ASN A 765 16.58 0.18 -24.39
C ASN A 765 15.37 -0.27 -25.21
N TYR A 766 15.59 -1.09 -26.24
CA TYR A 766 14.52 -1.71 -27.02
C TYR A 766 13.55 -2.47 -26.12
N GLU A 767 14.03 -3.37 -25.26
CA GLU A 767 13.19 -4.14 -24.35
C GLU A 767 12.39 -3.23 -23.41
N SER A 768 13.01 -2.19 -22.86
CA SER A 768 12.35 -1.21 -21.99
C SER A 768 11.20 -0.49 -22.70
N LYS A 769 11.44 -0.02 -23.93
CA LYS A 769 10.41 0.66 -24.74
C LYS A 769 9.32 -0.30 -25.21
N PHE A 770 9.67 -1.53 -25.52
CA PHE A 770 8.72 -2.59 -25.86
C PHE A 770 7.75 -2.87 -24.70
N TYR A 771 8.24 -3.08 -23.48
CA TYR A 771 7.37 -3.27 -22.31
C TYR A 771 6.58 -2.01 -21.96
N THR A 772 7.14 -0.82 -22.21
CA THR A 772 6.41 0.45 -22.06
C THR A 772 5.22 0.50 -23.01
N LEU A 773 5.40 0.13 -24.29
CA LEU A 773 4.30 0.05 -25.27
C LEU A 773 3.21 -0.94 -24.82
N LEU A 774 3.58 -2.15 -24.38
CA LEU A 774 2.63 -3.14 -23.90
C LEU A 774 1.83 -2.64 -22.70
N LYS A 775 2.51 -1.99 -21.74
CA LYS A 775 1.87 -1.39 -20.57
C LYS A 775 0.88 -0.29 -20.97
N THR A 776 1.29 0.62 -21.87
CA THR A 776 0.40 1.68 -22.37
C THR A 776 -0.88 1.09 -22.97
N ILE A 777 -0.78 0.03 -23.77
CA ILE A 777 -1.94 -0.66 -24.37
C ILE A 777 -2.86 -1.24 -23.28
N VAL A 778 -2.30 -1.91 -22.26
CA VAL A 778 -3.08 -2.45 -21.13
C VAL A 778 -3.80 -1.31 -20.37
N ASP A 779 -3.12 -0.19 -20.13
CA ASP A 779 -3.68 0.93 -19.41
C ASP A 779 -4.87 1.56 -20.18
N LYS A 780 -4.79 1.65 -21.52
CA LYS A 780 -5.92 2.12 -22.34
C LYS A 780 -7.09 1.11 -22.34
N LEU A 781 -6.80 -0.19 -22.39
CA LEU A 781 -7.83 -1.22 -22.26
C LEU A 781 -8.57 -1.14 -20.91
N MET A 782 -7.85 -0.88 -19.81
CA MET A 782 -8.46 -0.69 -18.49
C MET A 782 -9.39 0.52 -18.44
N ILE A 783 -9.01 1.63 -19.09
CA ILE A 783 -9.87 2.82 -19.20
C ILE A 783 -11.15 2.47 -19.96
N ASN A 784 -11.04 1.80 -21.10
CA ASN A 784 -12.21 1.40 -21.89
C ASN A 784 -13.13 0.44 -21.11
N GLU A 785 -12.57 -0.50 -20.34
CA GLU A 785 -13.35 -1.39 -19.48
C GLU A 785 -14.07 -0.65 -18.36
N ARG A 786 -13.40 0.29 -17.67
CA ARG A 786 -14.02 1.12 -16.62
C ARG A 786 -15.16 1.99 -17.16
N ASN A 787 -15.04 2.46 -18.40
CA ASN A 787 -16.09 3.24 -19.05
C ASN A 787 -17.39 2.43 -19.26
N LYS A 788 -17.31 1.09 -19.42
CA LYS A 788 -18.51 0.23 -19.45
C LYS A 788 -19.31 0.33 -18.17
N ASN A 789 -18.65 0.41 -17.00
CA ASN A 789 -19.32 0.52 -15.71
C ASN A 789 -20.05 1.87 -15.54
N GLN A 790 -19.48 2.96 -16.05
CA GLN A 790 -20.11 4.29 -15.99
C GLN A 790 -21.40 4.36 -16.82
N LEU A 791 -21.46 3.64 -17.94
CA LEU A 791 -22.68 3.53 -18.75
C LEU A 791 -23.78 2.74 -18.02
N ILE A 792 -23.41 1.71 -17.24
CA ILE A 792 -24.36 0.91 -16.45
C ILE A 792 -24.90 1.73 -15.27
N THR A 793 -24.04 2.45 -14.54
CA THR A 793 -24.46 3.25 -13.38
C THR A 793 -25.29 4.46 -13.78
N SER A 794 -25.02 5.09 -14.92
CA SER A 794 -25.84 6.18 -15.46
C SER A 794 -27.20 5.70 -16.00
N ALA A 795 -27.31 4.46 -16.50
CA ALA A 795 -28.58 3.86 -16.88
C ALA A 795 -29.46 3.49 -15.67
N LEU A 796 -28.86 3.09 -14.54
CA LEU A 796 -29.58 2.69 -13.32
C LEU A 796 -29.97 3.86 -12.41
N THR A 797 -29.35 5.02 -12.55
CA THR A 797 -29.64 6.23 -11.74
C THR A 797 -30.58 7.23 -12.43
N GLY A 798 -31.17 6.85 -13.55
CA GLY A 798 -32.11 7.67 -14.33
C GLY A 798 -33.49 7.84 -13.68
N GLY A 799 -33.55 8.56 -12.55
CA GLY A 799 -34.75 9.25 -12.11
C GLY A 799 -35.10 10.39 -13.08
N ASN A 800 -36.38 10.48 -13.44
CA ASN A 800 -36.97 11.51 -14.30
C ASN A 800 -36.44 12.92 -14.01
N ASN A 801 -35.49 13.41 -14.81
CA ASN A 801 -35.25 14.84 -15.04
C ASN A 801 -34.39 15.04 -16.30
N PHE A 802 -34.92 14.64 -17.46
CA PHE A 802 -34.40 15.13 -18.72
C PHE A 802 -34.90 16.55 -18.98
N SER A 803 -34.07 17.51 -18.59
CA SER A 803 -34.04 18.86 -19.15
C SER A 803 -34.01 18.77 -20.68
N ARG A 804 -35.14 19.16 -21.31
CA ARG A 804 -35.21 19.48 -22.74
C ARG A 804 -34.37 20.72 -23.02
N LYS A 805 -33.10 20.55 -23.34
CA LYS A 805 -32.29 21.48 -24.15
C LYS A 805 -31.04 20.73 -24.62
N ASN A 806 -30.82 20.69 -25.93
CA ASN A 806 -29.64 20.16 -26.65
C ASN A 806 -29.66 18.71 -27.19
N LYS A 807 -30.82 18.20 -27.63
CA LYS A 807 -30.89 17.06 -28.60
C LYS A 807 -31.73 17.41 -29.85
N LYS A 808 -31.34 18.47 -30.56
CA LYS A 808 -31.71 18.71 -31.95
C LYS A 808 -30.45 19.15 -32.70
N LYS A 809 -29.65 18.19 -33.19
CA LYS A 809 -28.72 18.42 -34.32
C LYS A 809 -28.05 17.19 -34.95
N HIS A 810 -28.30 15.94 -34.52
CA HIS A 810 -27.59 14.79 -35.12
C HIS A 810 -28.39 13.54 -35.46
N PHE A 811 -29.72 13.64 -35.61
CA PHE A 811 -30.53 12.54 -36.17
C PHE A 811 -31.55 13.07 -37.19
N ILE A 812 -31.04 13.66 -38.28
CA ILE A 812 -31.76 13.79 -39.55
C ILE A 812 -30.70 13.54 -40.63
N ASN A 813 -30.63 12.29 -41.08
CA ASN A 813 -30.08 11.82 -42.37
C ASN A 813 -29.63 10.37 -42.18
N ILE A 814 -30.57 9.43 -42.25
CA ILE A 814 -30.45 8.07 -42.82
C ILE A 814 -31.86 7.50 -42.71
N THR A 815 -32.67 7.78 -43.73
CA THR A 815 -33.81 6.99 -44.22
C THR A 815 -34.54 7.83 -45.26
N ARG A 816 -33.99 7.88 -46.48
CA ARG A 816 -34.78 8.04 -47.71
C ARG A 816 -33.89 7.77 -48.93
N LYS A 817 -34.38 6.84 -49.76
CA LYS A 817 -34.03 6.52 -51.15
C LYS A 817 -32.90 5.51 -51.38
N THR A 818 -33.33 4.25 -51.48
CA THR A 818 -33.23 3.49 -52.73
C THR A 818 -34.61 2.93 -53.10
N LYS A 819 -35.30 3.68 -53.96
CA LYS A 819 -35.62 3.20 -55.31
C LYS A 819 -34.68 3.93 -56.24
#